data_AF-A0AAN6LFY8-F1
#
_entry.id   AF-A0AAN6LFY8-F1
#
_cell.length_a   1.000
_cell.length_b   1.000
_cell.length_c   1.000
_cell.angle_alpha   90.00
_cell.angle_beta   90.00
_cell.angle_gamma   90.00
#
_symmetry.space_group_name_H-M   'P 1'
#
loop_
_entity.id
_entity.type
_entity.pdbx_description
1 polymer ?
#
loop_
_entity_poly.entity_id
_entity_poly.type
_entity_poly.pdbx_seq_one_letter_code
_entity_poly.pdbx_strand_id
1 'polypeptide(L)'
;MGDGAEPNSLREEIEKTVSQISQLVKASLRPLPSHTGDGSYIDDAPPDPNLLADLERIGFKDLDTLVDVVKNAATGEPVNDKEYIMERVIELASSLPSRSRNAGRLSNALLSMLWNDLKHPPLSYLGEKYVYRQADGSHNNILWPQIGIAGSSYARTVQSKVVQPGELPDPGTLFDSLLARKEFKPHPNKISSMLFYLASIIIHDLFRTDREDYSRSLTSSYLDLSPLYGSSQEEQNTVRTFKDGKLKPDCFSETRILGFPPGVGVLLIMFNRFHNHVVENLAVINQDGRFTKPDESNAKAYANYDNDLFQTGRLITCGLYINIIMKDYVRTILNVNRTSSDWSLDPRSESTKGLFGTEIEEAGGNQVSAEFNLVYRWHSCVSERDDKWTQDMYKELFGKEPSAVSMQEFLQTLGRWEAGLPKDPQKRPFGKLERQANGTFNDEHLAQILTDSIEDCAGSFGASQVPSVFRAIEILGIKQSRSWRLSSLNEFRKYFSLKPHEKFEDINSDPYIADQLRHLYDHPDNVELYPGLIVEEAKEALNPGSGLCASFTISRAILSDAVALVRGDRFYTVDYTPKNLTNWGFTEANYDNSVDQGHVFYKLFLRAFPNQFQPDSVYAHFPLVVPSENKEILTKLGFDEKYSFDRPLTVHHPIMINSYAACKTILDNQTDFKVTWGKSIEFLMHKNNIPYGKDFMLSGDRPANAESRKMMDKALYYSEWEKQIKKFYEDITLKLLHQKSYKIAGINQVDIVRDVANFAQVHFCASVFSLPLKTEHNPRGIYTEAELYGIMALVFTCIFFDADPAKSFPLRQEARKFTQGLGDIVMLNVKLISQTGILASIAEKLHKQDALTDYGVHMIRRLLDSHHSPEEIVWTHVLPTAGGMVANQAQLFSQCLDYYLSEGASHLPEIHRLSKLDTPEADELILRYFLEGARMRSTVALYRDVATKSTVKDGEKELTLEPGQRVICNLVSASKDPNQYPEPDKVDLTRDIDSYSHFGMGPHQCLGLGACKAAMATMLKTVGKLENLRAAPGPQGRLRKIPGPGGITKYLMPDYSGYFPFPTTMKVQWDGELPPLPE
;
A
#
# COMPACT_ATOMS: atom_id res chain seq x y z
N MET A 1 -47.53 6.42 9.36
CA MET A 1 -48.38 7.03 8.32
C MET A 1 -47.90 8.45 8.10
N GLY A 2 -47.62 8.82 6.85
CA GLY A 2 -47.32 10.20 6.44
C GLY A 2 -45.88 10.37 5.93
N ASP A 3 -45.77 10.52 4.61
CA ASP A 3 -44.55 10.55 3.78
C ASP A 3 -43.61 11.75 4.02
N GLY A 4 -42.34 11.53 3.65
CA GLY A 4 -41.32 12.56 3.52
C GLY A 4 -40.01 12.03 2.92
N ALA A 5 -40.08 11.19 1.90
CA ALA A 5 -38.92 10.87 1.06
C ALA A 5 -38.84 11.93 -0.05
N GLU A 6 -37.87 12.85 0.04
CA GLU A 6 -37.59 13.81 -1.03
C GLU A 6 -36.99 13.10 -2.26
N PRO A 7 -37.38 13.48 -3.48
CA PRO A 7 -36.85 12.89 -4.71
C PRO A 7 -35.53 13.56 -5.12
N ASN A 8 -34.40 13.05 -4.65
CA ASN A 8 -33.07 13.39 -5.21
C ASN A 8 -32.73 12.64 -6.52
N SER A 9 -33.70 12.01 -7.18
CA SER A 9 -33.42 10.92 -8.13
C SER A 9 -33.46 11.27 -9.63
N LEU A 10 -33.30 12.52 -10.05
CA LEU A 10 -33.22 12.82 -11.50
C LEU A 10 -32.18 13.87 -11.84
N ARG A 11 -32.07 14.92 -11.02
CA ARG A 11 -31.10 16.00 -11.25
C ARG A 11 -29.67 15.53 -10.98
N GLU A 12 -29.44 14.79 -9.89
CA GLU A 12 -28.13 14.20 -9.58
C GLU A 12 -27.75 13.13 -10.61
N GLU A 13 -28.71 12.33 -11.09
CA GLU A 13 -28.47 11.37 -12.19
C GLU A 13 -28.12 12.07 -13.51
N ILE A 14 -28.81 13.16 -13.86
CA ILE A 14 -28.49 13.96 -15.05
C ILE A 14 -27.14 14.65 -14.90
N GLU A 15 -26.83 15.25 -13.76
CA GLU A 15 -25.54 15.91 -13.49
C GLU A 15 -24.38 14.90 -13.52
N LYS A 16 -24.58 13.70 -12.94
CA LYS A 16 -23.61 12.60 -13.01
C LYS A 16 -23.42 12.08 -14.44
N THR A 17 -24.51 11.89 -15.18
CA THR A 17 -24.48 11.45 -16.59
C THR A 17 -23.79 12.49 -17.47
N VAL A 18 -24.08 13.78 -17.30
CA VAL A 18 -23.45 14.88 -18.04
C VAL A 18 -21.95 14.99 -17.69
N SER A 19 -21.59 14.84 -16.41
CA SER A 19 -20.19 14.83 -15.98
C SER A 19 -19.41 13.65 -16.57
N GLN A 20 -20.00 12.44 -16.55
CA GLN A 20 -19.42 11.24 -17.16
C GLN A 20 -19.25 11.41 -18.67
N ILE A 21 -20.26 11.92 -19.38
CA ILE A 21 -20.17 12.21 -20.83
C ILE A 21 -19.08 13.25 -21.10
N SER A 22 -18.97 14.30 -20.29
CA SER A 22 -17.93 15.33 -20.41
C SER A 22 -16.52 14.76 -20.23
N GLN A 23 -16.31 13.87 -19.26
CA GLN A 23 -15.04 13.17 -19.07
C GLN A 23 -14.71 12.25 -20.25
N LEU A 24 -15.68 11.50 -20.77
CA LEU A 24 -15.51 10.64 -21.94
C LEU A 24 -15.17 11.44 -23.21
N VAL A 25 -15.81 12.61 -23.40
CA VAL A 25 -15.49 13.52 -24.51
C VAL A 25 -14.06 14.06 -24.36
N LYS A 26 -13.65 14.48 -23.16
CA LYS A 26 -12.26 14.92 -22.91
C LYS A 26 -11.24 13.81 -23.20
N ALA A 27 -11.50 12.58 -22.74
CA ALA A 27 -10.63 11.44 -23.00
C ALA A 27 -10.55 11.09 -24.51
N SER A 28 -11.69 11.12 -25.21
CA SER A 28 -11.76 10.91 -26.66
C SER A 28 -11.01 12.00 -27.45
N LEU A 29 -11.04 13.26 -26.99
CA LEU A 29 -10.36 14.39 -27.62
C LEU A 29 -8.88 14.53 -27.25
N ARG A 30 -8.39 13.84 -26.21
CA ARG A 30 -6.97 13.87 -25.81
C ARG A 30 -6.09 13.35 -26.97
N PRO A 31 -4.97 14.01 -27.34
CA PRO A 31 -4.05 13.47 -28.35
C PRO A 31 -3.40 12.16 -27.89
N LEU A 32 -2.86 11.35 -28.81
CA LEU A 32 -2.08 10.16 -28.42
C LEU A 32 -0.78 10.57 -27.72
N PRO A 33 -0.32 9.82 -26.71
CA PRO A 33 0.92 10.10 -26.01
C PRO A 33 2.10 9.70 -26.90
N SER A 34 2.78 10.70 -27.48
CA SER A 34 3.95 10.49 -28.34
C SER A 34 5.27 10.93 -27.69
N HIS A 35 5.20 11.48 -26.47
CA HIS A 35 6.35 12.10 -25.81
C HIS A 35 7.14 11.15 -24.90
N THR A 36 6.59 9.98 -24.57
CA THR A 36 7.19 8.98 -23.67
C THR A 36 7.46 7.67 -24.42
N GLY A 37 8.54 6.98 -24.05
CA GLY A 37 8.92 5.70 -24.68
C GLY A 37 8.06 4.50 -24.26
N ASP A 38 7.12 4.68 -23.34
CA ASP A 38 6.16 3.68 -22.88
C ASP A 38 4.71 4.02 -23.25
N GLY A 39 4.49 5.12 -23.96
CA GLY A 39 3.16 5.58 -24.35
C GLY A 39 2.30 6.04 -23.17
N SER A 40 2.91 6.42 -22.05
CA SER A 40 2.22 7.09 -20.93
C SER A 40 2.08 8.60 -21.18
N TYR A 41 1.11 9.23 -20.53
CA TYR A 41 1.01 10.68 -20.54
C TYR A 41 1.91 11.27 -19.47
N ILE A 42 2.54 12.40 -19.77
CA ILE A 42 3.25 13.20 -18.77
C ILE A 42 2.16 13.94 -17.99
N ASP A 43 2.07 13.69 -16.69
CA ASP A 43 1.20 14.47 -15.82
C ASP A 43 1.82 15.86 -15.66
N ASP A 44 1.27 16.85 -16.38
CA ASP A 44 1.61 18.24 -16.13
C ASP A 44 1.11 18.62 -14.73
N ALA A 45 1.97 19.23 -13.91
CA ALA A 45 1.53 19.82 -12.65
C ALA A 45 0.37 20.80 -12.95
N PRO A 46 -0.75 20.74 -12.21
CA PRO A 46 -1.84 21.66 -12.45
C PRO A 46 -1.30 23.10 -12.30
N PRO A 47 -1.59 23.99 -13.26
CA PRO A 47 -1.13 25.37 -13.17
C PRO A 47 -1.67 26.01 -11.88
N ASP A 48 -0.83 26.77 -11.18
CA ASP A 48 -1.24 27.53 -10.00
C ASP A 48 -2.45 28.41 -10.36
N PRO A 49 -3.61 28.26 -9.69
CA PRO A 49 -4.83 29.00 -10.02
C PRO A 49 -4.67 30.53 -9.91
N ASN A 50 -3.58 31.03 -9.31
CA ASN A 50 -3.28 32.45 -9.23
C ASN A 50 -2.61 33.05 -10.48
N LEU A 51 -2.15 32.24 -11.44
CA LEU A 51 -1.34 32.72 -12.58
C LEU A 51 -2.15 33.58 -13.59
N LEU A 52 -3.45 33.30 -13.74
CA LEU A 52 -4.32 34.01 -14.69
C LEU A 52 -4.59 35.47 -14.29
N ALA A 53 -4.41 35.81 -13.00
CA ALA A 53 -4.59 37.17 -12.50
C ALA A 53 -3.35 38.06 -12.71
N ASP A 54 -2.15 37.47 -12.86
CA ASP A 54 -0.88 38.21 -12.94
C ASP A 54 -0.42 38.48 -14.38
N LEU A 55 -1.02 37.80 -15.38
CA LEU A 55 -0.67 37.91 -16.80
C LEU A 55 -1.16 39.20 -17.49
N GLU A 56 -1.99 40.03 -16.85
CA GLU A 56 -2.48 41.31 -17.40
C GLU A 56 -1.49 42.49 -17.23
N ARG A 57 -0.31 42.25 -16.68
CA ARG A 57 0.69 43.31 -16.48
C ARG A 57 2.03 42.82 -17.00
N ILE A 58 2.45 43.32 -18.16
CA ILE A 58 3.79 43.87 -18.48
C ILE A 58 4.03 43.88 -19.99
N GLY A 59 4.68 44.93 -20.48
CA GLY A 59 5.12 45.08 -21.87
C GLY A 59 6.53 45.70 -22.00
N PHE A 60 7.14 45.30 -23.12
CA PHE A 60 8.31 45.78 -23.88
C PHE A 60 9.77 45.55 -23.40
N LYS A 61 10.54 45.11 -24.40
CA LYS A 61 11.85 44.45 -24.43
C LYS A 61 13.02 45.27 -23.85
N ASP A 62 14.01 44.52 -23.34
CA ASP A 62 15.20 44.85 -22.52
C ASP A 62 14.95 44.83 -21.00
N LEU A 63 13.70 44.92 -20.55
CA LEU A 63 13.25 44.64 -19.17
C LEU A 63 12.82 43.17 -18.96
N ASP A 64 12.56 42.43 -20.04
CA ASP A 64 11.99 41.07 -20.00
C ASP A 64 12.86 40.11 -19.17
N THR A 65 14.18 40.08 -19.37
CA THR A 65 15.07 39.18 -18.61
C THR A 65 15.08 39.49 -17.10
N LEU A 66 14.94 40.76 -16.73
CA LEU A 66 14.90 41.16 -15.31
C LEU A 66 13.55 40.83 -14.68
N VAL A 67 12.46 40.99 -15.44
CA VAL A 67 11.10 40.59 -15.06
C VAL A 67 11.01 39.08 -14.94
N ASP A 68 11.57 38.31 -15.88
CA ASP A 68 11.56 36.85 -15.87
C ASP A 68 12.33 36.30 -14.66
N VAL A 69 13.50 36.86 -14.34
CA VAL A 69 14.29 36.47 -13.16
C VAL A 69 13.56 36.80 -11.85
N VAL A 70 12.97 37.99 -11.75
CA VAL A 70 12.22 38.41 -10.55
C VAL A 70 10.92 37.61 -10.41
N LYS A 71 10.22 37.36 -11.52
CA LYS A 71 9.02 36.53 -11.55
C LYS A 71 9.35 35.11 -11.11
N ASN A 72 10.37 34.48 -11.69
CA ASN A 72 10.77 33.12 -11.31
C ASN A 72 11.27 33.03 -9.87
N ALA A 73 12.01 34.03 -9.39
CA ALA A 73 12.43 34.08 -7.99
C ALA A 73 11.25 34.29 -7.02
N ALA A 74 10.19 34.98 -7.45
CA ALA A 74 8.99 35.22 -6.64
C ALA A 74 8.00 34.04 -6.69
N THR A 75 7.82 33.42 -7.85
CA THR A 75 6.91 32.28 -8.04
C THR A 75 7.54 30.97 -7.57
N GLY A 76 8.87 30.83 -7.66
CA GLY A 76 9.57 29.59 -7.39
C GLY A 76 9.32 28.51 -8.45
N GLU A 77 8.77 28.88 -9.61
CA GLU A 77 8.50 27.96 -10.71
C GLU A 77 9.81 27.50 -11.38
N PRO A 78 9.87 26.25 -11.89
CA PRO A 78 11.02 25.77 -12.64
C PRO A 78 11.30 26.67 -13.85
N VAL A 79 12.57 27.08 -14.00
CA VAL A 79 13.01 27.89 -15.14
C VAL A 79 13.30 27.00 -16.35
N ASN A 80 12.76 27.35 -17.52
CA ASN A 80 13.13 26.72 -18.79
C ASN A 80 14.52 27.18 -19.23
N ASP A 81 15.55 26.41 -18.91
CA ASP A 81 16.95 26.71 -19.21
C ASP A 81 17.23 26.91 -20.72
N LYS A 82 16.44 26.29 -21.61
CA LYS A 82 16.52 26.49 -23.06
C LYS A 82 16.22 27.91 -23.52
N GLU A 83 15.63 28.74 -22.67
CA GLU A 83 15.45 30.16 -22.95
C GLU A 83 16.70 30.99 -22.63
N TYR A 84 17.76 30.38 -22.12
CA TYR A 84 19.04 31.06 -21.83
C TYR A 84 18.89 32.25 -20.87
N ILE A 85 17.93 32.19 -19.94
CA ILE A 85 17.62 33.33 -19.05
C ILE A 85 18.85 33.68 -18.19
N MET A 86 19.53 32.68 -17.63
CA MET A 86 20.75 32.87 -16.84
C MET A 86 21.87 33.52 -17.68
N GLU A 87 22.09 33.04 -18.92
CA GLU A 87 23.09 33.57 -19.83
C GLU A 87 22.78 35.02 -20.24
N ARG A 88 21.51 35.37 -20.47
CA ARG A 88 21.09 36.76 -20.74
C ARG A 88 21.35 37.68 -19.55
N VAL A 89 21.18 37.18 -18.31
CA VAL A 89 21.54 37.93 -17.09
C VAL A 89 23.04 38.16 -17.02
N ILE A 90 23.85 37.14 -17.34
CA ILE A 90 25.31 37.24 -17.38
C ILE A 90 25.76 38.23 -18.47
N GLU A 91 25.18 38.15 -19.67
CA GLU A 91 25.44 39.09 -20.77
C GLU A 91 25.13 40.53 -20.35
N LEU A 92 23.94 40.76 -19.78
CA LEU A 92 23.54 42.08 -19.29
C LEU A 92 24.48 42.57 -18.18
N ALA A 93 24.84 41.73 -17.21
CA ALA A 93 25.78 42.09 -16.16
C ALA A 93 27.18 42.42 -16.71
N SER A 94 27.62 41.71 -17.76
CA SER A 94 28.94 41.90 -18.39
C SER A 94 29.04 43.14 -19.28
N SER A 95 27.93 43.58 -19.88
CA SER A 95 27.87 44.74 -20.76
C SER A 95 27.87 46.09 -20.01
N LEU A 96 27.62 46.07 -18.70
CA LEU A 96 27.54 47.26 -17.87
C LEU A 96 28.94 47.71 -17.36
N PRO A 97 29.20 49.02 -17.22
CA PRO A 97 30.48 49.52 -16.70
C PRO A 97 30.77 48.98 -15.29
N SER A 98 32.03 48.68 -14.99
CA SER A 98 32.48 48.05 -13.73
C SER A 98 32.18 48.84 -12.44
N ARG A 99 31.76 50.11 -12.53
CA ARG A 99 31.30 50.95 -11.40
C ARG A 99 29.78 51.19 -11.39
N SER A 100 29.02 50.48 -12.23
CA SER A 100 27.55 50.61 -12.32
C SER A 100 26.87 49.98 -11.10
N ARG A 101 26.00 50.76 -10.44
CA ARG A 101 25.13 50.24 -9.37
C ARG A 101 24.21 49.11 -9.85
N ASN A 102 23.79 49.15 -11.11
CA ASN A 102 22.91 48.14 -11.69
C ASN A 102 23.67 46.84 -11.98
N ALA A 103 24.93 46.92 -12.42
CA ALA A 103 25.80 45.75 -12.56
C ALA A 103 25.99 45.06 -11.20
N GLY A 104 26.28 45.82 -10.15
CA GLY A 104 26.40 45.28 -8.80
C GLY A 104 25.11 44.62 -8.27
N ARG A 105 23.93 45.18 -8.57
CA ARG A 105 22.65 44.57 -8.22
C ARG A 105 22.39 43.25 -8.96
N LEU A 106 22.64 43.22 -10.27
CA LEU A 106 22.51 42.01 -11.10
C LEU A 106 23.47 40.91 -10.66
N SER A 107 24.74 41.25 -10.44
CA SER A 107 25.72 40.29 -9.92
C SER A 107 25.34 39.77 -8.54
N ASN A 108 24.85 40.62 -7.64
CA ASN A 108 24.38 40.17 -6.32
C ASN A 108 23.14 39.27 -6.43
N ALA A 109 22.19 39.58 -7.31
CA ALA A 109 21.01 38.74 -7.52
C ALA A 109 21.39 37.37 -8.09
N LEU A 110 22.30 37.32 -9.07
CA LEU A 110 22.84 36.08 -9.62
C LEU A 110 23.63 35.29 -8.57
N LEU A 111 24.48 35.95 -7.78
CA LEU A 111 25.20 35.32 -6.68
C LEU A 111 24.25 34.76 -5.63
N SER A 112 23.18 35.48 -5.28
CA SER A 112 22.16 34.99 -4.34
C SER A 112 21.40 33.79 -4.89
N MET A 113 21.04 33.79 -6.18
CA MET A 113 20.43 32.63 -6.84
C MET A 113 21.37 31.41 -6.77
N LEU A 114 22.59 31.53 -7.31
CA LEU A 114 23.58 30.45 -7.33
C LEU A 114 23.96 29.95 -5.93
N TRP A 115 23.99 30.84 -4.94
CA TRP A 115 24.21 30.47 -3.54
C TRP A 115 23.03 29.69 -2.96
N ASN A 116 21.80 30.07 -3.27
CA ASN A 116 20.60 29.44 -2.74
C ASN A 116 20.20 28.14 -3.48
N ASP A 117 20.72 27.91 -4.69
CA ASP A 117 20.55 26.64 -5.44
C ASP A 117 21.16 25.43 -4.71
N LEU A 118 22.14 25.68 -3.85
CA LEU A 118 22.76 24.67 -3.00
C LEU A 118 22.31 24.84 -1.54
N LYS A 119 21.97 23.73 -0.89
CA LYS A 119 21.71 23.74 0.56
C LYS A 119 23.02 23.97 1.32
N HIS A 120 23.06 25.02 2.13
CA HIS A 120 24.20 25.38 2.96
C HIS A 120 23.80 25.44 4.45
N PRO A 121 24.24 24.51 5.30
CA PRO A 121 25.02 23.30 4.98
C PRO A 121 24.16 22.19 4.35
N PRO A 122 24.78 21.17 3.71
CA PRO A 122 24.05 20.00 3.22
C PRO A 122 23.38 19.22 4.35
N LEU A 123 22.20 18.67 4.08
CA LEU A 123 21.39 17.92 5.05
C LEU A 123 21.43 16.40 4.87
N SER A 124 22.03 15.90 3.78
CA SER A 124 22.17 14.47 3.48
C SER A 124 23.58 14.15 3.01
N TYR A 125 24.10 12.98 3.40
CA TYR A 125 25.49 12.55 3.18
C TYR A 125 25.57 11.07 2.82
N LEU A 126 26.61 10.71 2.06
CA LEU A 126 26.93 9.32 1.73
C LEU A 126 27.70 8.64 2.88
N GLY A 127 27.56 7.30 2.97
CA GLY A 127 28.28 6.45 3.92
C GLY A 127 27.38 5.78 4.95
N GLU A 128 27.74 4.57 5.40
CA GLU A 128 26.93 3.72 6.28
C GLU A 128 26.43 4.45 7.54
N LYS A 129 27.26 5.33 8.09
CA LYS A 129 26.95 6.16 9.26
C LYS A 129 25.77 7.12 9.05
N TYR A 130 25.53 7.56 7.81
CA TYR A 130 24.54 8.58 7.49
C TYR A 130 23.32 8.04 6.76
N VAL A 131 23.46 6.92 6.04
CA VAL A 131 22.39 6.26 5.28
C VAL A 131 21.39 5.55 6.21
N TYR A 132 21.81 5.14 7.40
CA TYR A 132 20.97 4.42 8.36
C TYR A 132 20.80 5.17 9.68
N ARG A 133 19.66 4.93 10.35
CA ARG A 133 19.43 5.37 11.72
C ARG A 133 20.42 4.68 12.66
N GLN A 134 21.21 5.45 13.42
CA GLN A 134 22.05 4.90 14.48
C GLN A 134 21.16 4.29 15.58
N ALA A 135 21.69 3.30 16.31
CA ALA A 135 20.90 2.57 17.31
C ALA A 135 20.52 3.44 18.53
N ASP A 136 21.26 4.51 18.80
CA ASP A 136 21.03 5.47 19.88
C ASP A 136 20.35 6.78 19.41
N GLY A 137 19.99 6.88 18.13
CA GLY A 137 19.42 8.09 17.53
C GLY A 137 20.42 9.19 17.19
N SER A 138 21.72 8.98 17.41
CA SER A 138 22.76 9.96 17.01
C SER A 138 22.80 10.16 15.49
N HIS A 139 23.37 11.29 15.07
CA HIS A 139 23.52 11.65 13.65
C HIS A 139 22.21 11.78 12.85
N ASN A 140 21.05 11.91 13.51
CA ASN A 140 19.83 12.32 12.80
C ASN A 140 20.00 13.76 12.25
N ASN A 141 20.31 14.70 13.14
CA ASN A 141 20.85 15.99 12.75
C ASN A 141 22.35 15.87 12.43
N ILE A 142 22.76 16.24 11.21
CA ILE A 142 24.16 16.12 10.79
C ILE A 142 25.08 17.17 11.43
N LEU A 143 24.58 18.38 11.66
CA LEU A 143 25.35 19.49 12.20
C LEU A 143 25.57 19.34 13.70
N TRP A 144 24.57 18.79 14.39
CA TRP A 144 24.60 18.51 15.83
C TRP A 144 24.23 17.06 16.10
N PRO A 145 25.16 16.11 15.88
CA PRO A 145 24.90 14.68 16.00
C PRO A 145 24.37 14.18 17.34
N GLN A 146 24.52 14.96 18.40
CA GLN A 146 24.11 14.62 19.76
C GLN A 146 22.65 15.02 20.06
N ILE A 147 22.00 15.80 19.19
CA ILE A 147 20.59 16.18 19.40
C ILE A 147 19.73 14.92 19.32
N GLY A 148 18.94 14.68 20.37
CA GLY A 148 17.99 13.58 20.45
C GLY A 148 18.60 12.21 20.72
N ILE A 149 19.89 12.13 21.04
CA ILE A 149 20.54 10.86 21.36
C ILE A 149 19.99 10.26 22.66
N ALA A 150 19.89 8.93 22.73
CA ALA A 150 19.58 8.21 23.95
C ALA A 150 20.60 8.50 25.05
N GLY A 151 20.13 8.63 26.28
CA GLY A 151 20.92 9.00 27.46
C GLY A 151 21.12 10.50 27.65
N SER A 152 20.56 11.36 26.79
CA SER A 152 20.61 12.83 26.91
C SER A 152 19.62 13.38 27.94
N SER A 153 19.86 14.62 28.40
CA SER A 153 18.94 15.32 29.30
C SER A 153 17.68 15.79 28.58
N TYR A 154 16.54 15.77 29.27
CA TYR A 154 15.31 16.39 28.80
C TYR A 154 15.51 17.89 28.52
N ALA A 155 14.95 18.36 27.41
CA ALA A 155 14.83 19.79 27.16
C ALA A 155 13.82 20.44 28.12
N ARG A 156 13.84 21.78 28.17
CA ARG A 156 12.79 22.59 28.81
C ARG A 156 12.16 23.48 27.76
N THR A 157 10.84 23.48 27.74
CA THR A 157 10.04 24.24 26.77
C THR A 157 9.66 25.60 27.36
N VAL A 158 9.29 25.64 28.63
CA VAL A 158 8.72 26.83 29.28
C VAL A 158 9.58 27.27 30.46
N GLN A 159 9.93 28.54 30.46
CA GLN A 159 10.59 29.16 31.60
C GLN A 159 9.56 29.43 32.70
N SER A 160 9.78 28.88 33.90
CA SER A 160 9.02 29.26 35.09
C SER A 160 9.50 30.62 35.61
N LYS A 161 8.55 31.55 35.76
CA LYS A 161 8.74 32.96 36.14
C LYS A 161 7.85 33.37 37.31
N VAL A 162 6.70 32.72 37.50
CA VAL A 162 5.77 32.98 38.60
C VAL A 162 6.33 32.41 39.90
N VAL A 163 6.31 33.22 40.96
CA VAL A 163 6.67 32.76 42.31
C VAL A 163 5.58 31.80 42.81
N GLN A 164 5.95 30.53 42.99
CA GLN A 164 5.05 29.49 43.48
C GLN A 164 5.05 29.41 45.01
N PRO A 165 3.99 28.86 45.63
CA PRO A 165 3.97 28.57 47.06
C PRO A 165 5.15 27.67 47.46
N GLY A 166 5.71 27.89 48.66
CA GLY A 166 6.84 27.11 49.16
C GLY A 166 6.48 25.66 49.52
N GLU A 167 5.21 25.41 49.84
CA GLU A 167 4.65 24.09 50.15
C GLU A 167 3.53 23.79 49.15
N LEU A 168 3.64 22.64 48.46
CA LEU A 168 2.64 22.20 47.49
C LEU A 168 1.76 21.10 48.11
N PRO A 169 0.51 20.91 47.62
CA PRO A 169 -0.39 19.89 48.16
C PRO A 169 0.21 18.47 48.17
N ASP A 170 -0.23 17.62 49.09
CA ASP A 170 0.19 16.22 49.09
C ASP A 170 -0.26 15.52 47.79
N PRO A 171 0.64 14.83 47.06
CA PRO A 171 0.29 14.14 45.81
C PRO A 171 -0.81 13.08 45.97
N GLY A 172 -0.89 12.41 47.12
CA GLY A 172 -1.94 11.43 47.39
C GLY A 172 -3.29 12.11 47.54
N THR A 173 -3.35 13.21 48.29
CA THR A 173 -4.56 14.05 48.40
C THR A 173 -4.98 14.58 47.03
N LEU A 174 -4.06 15.07 46.20
CA LEU A 174 -4.35 15.48 44.82
C LEU A 174 -5.00 14.36 44.02
N PHE A 175 -4.42 13.14 44.09
CA PHE A 175 -4.97 12.00 43.37
C PHE A 175 -6.40 11.66 43.85
N ASP A 176 -6.58 11.50 45.16
CA ASP A 176 -7.83 11.00 45.74
C ASP A 176 -9.01 11.98 45.52
N SER A 177 -8.72 13.29 45.53
CA SER A 177 -9.71 14.37 45.36
C SER A 177 -9.98 14.75 43.90
N LEU A 178 -8.96 14.76 43.04
CA LEU A 178 -9.08 15.34 41.69
C LEU A 178 -8.95 14.32 40.54
N LEU A 179 -8.16 13.25 40.70
CA LEU A 179 -7.81 12.35 39.58
C LEU A 179 -8.58 11.02 39.64
N ALA A 180 -8.77 10.46 40.83
CA ALA A 180 -9.29 9.11 41.04
C ALA A 180 -10.68 8.92 40.41
N ARG A 181 -10.79 7.89 39.55
CA ARG A 181 -12.01 7.51 38.84
C ARG A 181 -13.12 7.18 39.84
N LYS A 182 -14.24 7.90 39.72
CA LYS A 182 -15.46 7.61 40.50
C LYS A 182 -16.41 6.69 39.72
N GLU A 183 -16.60 6.99 38.45
CA GLU A 183 -17.40 6.23 37.49
C GLU A 183 -16.66 6.18 36.16
N PHE A 184 -16.70 5.03 35.49
CA PHE A 184 -16.14 4.88 34.14
C PHE A 184 -17.01 5.62 33.12
N LYS A 185 -16.40 6.55 32.39
CA LYS A 185 -17.05 7.20 31.24
C LYS A 185 -16.39 6.70 29.96
N PRO A 186 -17.12 6.04 29.06
CA PRO A 186 -16.57 5.63 27.78
C PRO A 186 -16.20 6.85 26.94
N HIS A 187 -15.18 6.71 26.10
CA HIS A 187 -14.70 7.77 25.23
C HIS A 187 -15.85 8.31 24.35
N PRO A 188 -16.06 9.64 24.26
CA PRO A 188 -17.21 10.23 23.57
C PRO A 188 -17.29 9.84 22.09
N ASN A 189 -16.15 9.79 21.38
CA ASN A 189 -16.05 9.33 20.00
C ASN A 189 -15.90 7.80 19.84
N LYS A 190 -16.14 7.01 20.90
CA LYS A 190 -16.00 5.54 20.91
C LYS A 190 -14.66 5.04 20.36
N ILE A 191 -13.59 5.75 20.73
CA ILE A 191 -12.21 5.35 20.39
C ILE A 191 -11.90 4.03 21.09
N SER A 192 -11.28 3.11 20.35
CA SER A 192 -10.84 1.82 20.86
C SER A 192 -9.58 1.97 21.72
N SER A 193 -9.37 1.05 22.67
CA SER A 193 -8.11 0.88 23.40
C SER A 193 -6.88 0.77 22.47
N MET A 194 -7.04 0.32 21.22
CA MET A 194 -5.97 0.28 20.21
C MET A 194 -5.29 1.63 19.97
N LEU A 195 -6.03 2.74 20.03
CA LEU A 195 -5.43 4.07 19.90
C LEU A 195 -4.45 4.35 21.04
N PHE A 196 -4.83 3.99 22.26
CA PHE A 196 -4.00 4.17 23.45
C PHE A 196 -2.87 3.14 23.54
N TYR A 197 -3.01 1.99 22.90
CA TYR A 197 -1.90 1.05 22.72
C TYR A 197 -0.83 1.58 21.78
N LEU A 198 -1.22 2.15 20.64
CA LEU A 198 -0.28 2.83 19.75
C LEU A 198 0.34 4.05 20.44
N ALA A 199 -0.45 4.81 21.22
CA ALA A 199 0.07 5.89 22.05
C ALA A 199 1.12 5.39 23.04
N SER A 200 0.89 4.24 23.70
CA SER A 200 1.86 3.65 24.64
C SER A 200 3.18 3.31 23.94
N ILE A 201 3.15 2.83 22.69
CA ILE A 201 4.36 2.60 21.90
C ILE A 201 5.07 3.93 21.60
N ILE A 202 4.35 4.95 21.10
CA ILE A 202 4.90 6.29 20.82
C ILE A 202 5.57 6.88 22.08
N ILE A 203 4.90 6.76 23.23
CA ILE A 203 5.39 7.28 24.51
C ILE A 203 6.67 6.56 24.92
N HIS A 204 6.71 5.23 24.80
CA HIS A 204 7.89 4.45 25.15
C HIS A 204 9.04 4.63 24.16
N ASP A 205 8.76 5.06 22.92
CA ASP A 205 9.76 5.41 21.91
C ASP A 205 10.48 6.71 22.30
N LEU A 206 9.73 7.69 22.80
CA LEU A 206 10.22 9.04 23.11
C LEU A 206 10.70 9.23 24.55
N PHE A 207 10.16 8.44 25.49
CA PHE A 207 10.34 8.67 26.93
C PHE A 207 10.73 7.42 27.71
N ARG A 208 11.96 7.46 28.26
CA ARG A 208 12.46 6.45 29.20
C ARG A 208 13.29 7.13 30.28
N THR A 209 12.63 7.75 31.25
CA THR A 209 13.35 8.47 32.32
C THR A 209 14.27 7.53 33.10
N ASP A 210 15.53 7.93 33.26
CA ASP A 210 16.49 7.24 34.11
C ASP A 210 16.02 7.29 35.58
N ARG A 211 16.20 6.19 36.31
CA ARG A 211 15.77 6.06 37.71
C ARG A 211 16.75 6.69 38.70
N GLU A 212 18.01 6.84 38.30
CA GLU A 212 19.05 7.44 39.14
C GLU A 212 19.16 8.96 38.89
N ASP A 213 18.94 9.39 37.64
CA ASP A 213 18.94 10.80 37.25
C ASP A 213 17.70 11.14 36.43
N TYR A 214 16.66 11.66 37.11
CA TYR A 214 15.38 11.98 36.47
C TYR A 214 15.50 13.02 35.36
N SER A 215 16.61 13.76 35.26
CA SER A 215 16.80 14.74 34.20
C SER A 215 17.10 14.11 32.84
N ARG A 216 17.36 12.79 32.76
CA ARG A 216 17.80 12.09 31.55
C ARG A 216 16.76 11.13 30.99
N SER A 217 16.70 11.01 29.67
CA SER A 217 15.97 9.95 28.95
C SER A 217 16.94 8.91 28.42
N LEU A 218 16.68 7.63 28.66
CA LEU A 218 17.47 6.49 28.17
C LEU A 218 17.05 6.03 26.76
N THR A 219 16.11 6.71 26.12
CA THR A 219 15.70 6.48 24.73
C THR A 219 15.98 7.71 23.87
N SER A 220 16.00 7.52 22.56
CA SER A 220 16.17 8.61 21.60
C SER A 220 14.96 9.55 21.62
N SER A 221 15.13 10.77 21.11
CA SER A 221 14.02 11.73 20.93
C SER A 221 13.34 11.60 19.56
N TYR A 222 13.53 10.49 18.86
CA TYR A 222 12.99 10.25 17.52
C TYR A 222 11.93 9.17 17.57
N LEU A 223 10.99 9.21 16.62
CA LEU A 223 10.04 8.12 16.39
C LEU A 223 10.75 7.01 15.61
N ASP A 224 11.70 6.30 16.22
CA ASP A 224 12.54 5.30 15.55
C ASP A 224 12.22 3.85 15.94
N LEU A 225 11.03 3.67 16.54
CA LEU A 225 10.47 2.40 17.00
C LEU A 225 11.44 1.63 17.90
N SER A 226 12.16 2.36 18.74
CA SER A 226 13.06 1.84 19.77
C SER A 226 12.40 0.85 20.76
N PRO A 227 11.07 0.85 21.02
CA PRO A 227 10.48 -0.23 21.82
C PRO A 227 10.64 -1.60 21.16
N LEU A 228 10.66 -1.65 19.82
CA LEU A 228 10.97 -2.86 19.05
C LEU A 228 12.49 -3.08 18.96
N TYR A 229 13.23 -2.06 18.50
CA TYR A 229 14.64 -2.20 18.08
C TYR A 229 15.68 -1.97 19.17
N GLY A 230 15.32 -1.36 20.30
CA GLY A 230 16.24 -0.89 21.33
C GLY A 230 16.78 0.52 21.08
N SER A 231 17.27 1.15 22.15
CA SER A 231 17.79 2.53 22.16
C SER A 231 19.32 2.60 22.22
N SER A 232 20.00 1.47 22.00
CA SER A 232 21.45 1.37 21.92
C SER A 232 21.86 0.18 21.05
N GLN A 233 23.13 0.14 20.63
CA GLN A 233 23.64 -0.99 19.84
C GLN A 233 23.57 -2.32 20.61
N GLU A 234 23.79 -2.29 21.93
CA GLU A 234 23.69 -3.49 22.76
C GLU A 234 22.25 -4.03 22.77
N GLU A 235 21.27 -3.17 23.05
CA GLU A 235 19.86 -3.55 23.05
C GLU A 235 19.43 -4.06 21.65
N GLN A 236 19.83 -3.36 20.59
CA GLN A 236 19.55 -3.76 19.22
C GLN A 236 20.13 -5.12 18.86
N ASN A 237 21.34 -5.42 19.32
CA ASN A 237 21.94 -6.74 19.13
C ASN A 237 21.13 -7.86 19.82
N THR A 238 20.42 -7.56 20.92
CA THR A 238 19.64 -8.58 21.64
C THR A 238 18.42 -9.08 20.87
N VAL A 239 17.83 -8.25 19.99
CA VAL A 239 16.63 -8.59 19.21
C VAL A 239 16.95 -9.17 17.84
N ARG A 240 18.19 -9.04 17.35
CA ARG A 240 18.61 -9.54 16.03
C ARG A 240 18.92 -11.04 16.04
N THR A 241 18.69 -11.69 14.90
CA THR A 241 19.19 -13.06 14.64
C THR A 241 20.62 -13.07 14.09
N PHE A 242 21.08 -11.94 13.55
CA PHE A 242 22.28 -11.82 12.71
C PHE A 242 22.27 -12.76 11.50
N LYS A 243 21.07 -13.08 11.01
CA LYS A 243 20.83 -13.92 9.85
C LYS A 243 19.79 -13.28 8.93
N ASP A 244 20.21 -13.01 7.69
CA ASP A 244 19.37 -12.47 6.61
C ASP A 244 18.59 -11.19 7.01
N GLY A 245 19.16 -10.36 7.89
CA GLY A 245 18.61 -9.08 8.35
C GLY A 245 17.49 -9.19 9.38
N LYS A 246 17.18 -10.39 9.89
CA LYS A 246 15.96 -10.65 10.66
C LYS A 246 16.04 -10.28 12.14
N LEU A 247 14.87 -9.99 12.69
CA LEU A 247 14.60 -9.99 14.13
C LEU A 247 14.23 -11.40 14.61
N LYS A 248 14.56 -11.70 15.87
CA LYS A 248 14.09 -12.89 16.57
C LYS A 248 12.54 -12.88 16.58
N PRO A 249 11.88 -14.01 16.31
CA PRO A 249 10.43 -14.05 16.18
C PRO A 249 9.69 -13.59 17.44
N ASP A 250 8.66 -12.78 17.25
CA ASP A 250 7.69 -12.33 18.26
C ASP A 250 8.34 -11.85 19.56
N CYS A 251 9.34 -10.97 19.45
CA CYS A 251 9.97 -10.30 20.60
C CYS A 251 10.25 -8.82 20.30
N PHE A 252 10.49 -8.05 21.37
CA PHE A 252 10.77 -6.62 21.32
C PHE A 252 11.74 -6.24 22.45
N SER A 253 12.41 -5.09 22.31
CA SER A 253 13.44 -4.64 23.25
C SER A 253 12.85 -4.19 24.59
N GLU A 254 11.82 -3.35 24.57
CA GLU A 254 11.32 -2.65 25.75
C GLU A 254 10.63 -3.59 26.76
N THR A 255 11.24 -3.76 27.93
CA THR A 255 10.76 -4.65 28.99
C THR A 255 9.51 -4.12 29.69
N ARG A 256 9.34 -2.80 29.77
CA ARG A 256 8.20 -2.19 30.48
C ARG A 256 6.85 -2.57 29.84
N ILE A 257 6.82 -2.80 28.52
CA ILE A 257 5.60 -3.22 27.79
C ILE A 257 5.04 -4.55 28.28
N LEU A 258 5.86 -5.41 28.92
CA LEU A 258 5.39 -6.65 29.54
C LEU A 258 4.46 -6.41 30.74
N GLY A 259 4.46 -5.21 31.31
CA GLY A 259 3.55 -4.78 32.37
C GLY A 259 2.28 -4.08 31.88
N PHE A 260 2.07 -3.96 30.56
CA PHE A 260 0.89 -3.34 29.94
C PHE A 260 -0.11 -4.43 29.50
N PRO A 261 -1.39 -4.06 29.26
CA PRO A 261 -2.33 -4.94 28.58
C PRO A 261 -1.70 -5.54 27.32
N PRO A 262 -1.87 -6.86 27.07
CA PRO A 262 -1.06 -7.58 26.11
C PRO A 262 -1.18 -7.04 24.68
N GLY A 263 -2.28 -6.38 24.31
CA GLY A 263 -2.46 -5.79 22.98
C GLY A 263 -1.38 -4.76 22.61
N VAL A 264 -0.77 -4.06 23.58
CA VAL A 264 0.38 -3.17 23.33
C VAL A 264 1.58 -3.97 22.80
N GLY A 265 1.88 -5.10 23.43
CA GLY A 265 2.95 -6.00 22.97
C GLY A 265 2.61 -6.74 21.68
N VAL A 266 1.33 -7.03 21.42
CA VAL A 266 0.91 -7.62 20.13
C VAL A 266 1.20 -6.65 18.98
N LEU A 267 0.95 -5.35 19.14
CA LEU A 267 1.34 -4.35 18.13
C LEU A 267 2.85 -4.36 17.84
N LEU A 268 3.71 -4.50 18.86
CA LEU A 268 5.17 -4.64 18.65
C LEU A 268 5.53 -5.96 17.95
N ILE A 269 4.84 -7.05 18.28
CA ILE A 269 4.97 -8.34 17.56
C ILE A 269 4.56 -8.17 16.08
N MET A 270 3.52 -7.39 15.78
CA MET A 270 3.12 -7.12 14.40
C MET A 270 4.21 -6.38 13.64
N PHE A 271 4.83 -5.35 14.22
CA PHE A 271 5.96 -4.67 13.59
C PHE A 271 7.19 -5.57 13.46
N ASN A 272 7.45 -6.47 14.41
CA ASN A 272 8.49 -7.50 14.30
C ASN A 272 8.27 -8.39 13.07
N ARG A 273 7.04 -8.91 12.91
CA ARG A 273 6.66 -9.75 11.76
C ARG A 273 6.72 -8.97 10.45
N PHE A 274 6.28 -7.72 10.43
CA PHE A 274 6.38 -6.85 9.25
C PHE A 274 7.84 -6.61 8.85
N HIS A 275 8.72 -6.34 9.80
CA HIS A 275 10.16 -6.20 9.52
C HIS A 275 10.74 -7.46 8.88
N ASN A 276 10.42 -8.63 9.45
CA ASN A 276 10.89 -9.91 8.90
C ASN A 276 10.35 -10.18 7.50
N HIS A 277 9.08 -9.85 7.24
CA HIS A 277 8.50 -9.89 5.89
C HIS A 277 9.23 -8.94 4.92
N VAL A 278 9.56 -7.72 5.37
CA VAL A 278 10.27 -6.73 4.55
C VAL A 278 11.65 -7.24 4.14
N VAL A 279 12.48 -7.70 5.08
CA VAL A 279 13.86 -8.12 4.76
C VAL A 279 13.89 -9.38 3.88
N GLU A 280 12.91 -10.28 4.02
CA GLU A 280 12.74 -11.42 3.11
C GLU A 280 12.47 -10.96 1.67
N ASN A 281 11.58 -9.99 1.49
CA ASN A 281 11.29 -9.46 0.16
C ASN A 281 12.44 -8.63 -0.41
N LEU A 282 13.14 -7.82 0.40
CA LEU A 282 14.33 -7.09 -0.04
C LEU A 282 15.42 -8.03 -0.57
N ALA A 283 15.67 -9.14 0.13
CA ALA A 283 16.64 -10.14 -0.27
C ALA A 283 16.27 -10.81 -1.60
N VAL A 284 14.98 -11.10 -1.82
CA VAL A 284 14.49 -11.74 -3.05
C VAL A 284 14.45 -10.75 -4.23
N ILE A 285 14.02 -9.51 -4.01
CA ILE A 285 14.00 -8.46 -5.04
C ILE A 285 15.42 -8.08 -5.45
N ASN A 286 16.33 -7.95 -4.48
CA ASN A 286 17.72 -7.55 -4.66
C ASN A 286 17.88 -6.36 -5.64
N GLN A 287 17.14 -5.26 -5.35
CA GLN A 287 17.15 -4.08 -6.22
C GLN A 287 18.58 -3.55 -6.38
N ASP A 288 18.98 -3.28 -7.62
CA ASP A 288 20.29 -2.73 -7.97
C ASP A 288 21.49 -3.61 -7.51
N GLY A 289 21.25 -4.87 -7.13
CA GLY A 289 22.28 -5.78 -6.59
C GLY A 289 22.67 -5.49 -5.15
N ARG A 290 21.97 -4.59 -4.45
CA ARG A 290 22.26 -4.12 -3.08
C ARG A 290 22.27 -5.23 -2.02
N PHE A 291 21.48 -6.28 -2.22
CA PHE A 291 21.31 -7.40 -1.31
C PHE A 291 21.72 -8.72 -1.95
N THR A 292 22.80 -8.70 -2.74
CA THR A 292 23.33 -9.93 -3.33
C THR A 292 23.87 -10.82 -2.22
N LYS A 293 23.18 -11.95 -1.96
CA LYS A 293 23.53 -12.86 -0.88
C LYS A 293 24.95 -13.43 -1.10
N PRO A 294 25.90 -13.16 -0.19
CA PRO A 294 27.26 -13.69 -0.30
C PRO A 294 27.31 -15.16 0.14
N ASP A 295 28.43 -15.82 -0.16
CA ASP A 295 28.73 -17.14 0.43
C ASP A 295 28.76 -17.02 1.97
N GLU A 296 28.01 -17.87 2.65
CA GLU A 296 27.87 -17.86 4.12
C GLU A 296 29.22 -18.13 4.82
N SER A 297 30.19 -18.75 4.14
CA SER A 297 31.56 -18.91 4.66
C SER A 297 32.35 -17.60 4.74
N ASN A 298 31.97 -16.57 3.99
CA ASN A 298 32.57 -15.24 4.08
C ASN A 298 31.87 -14.40 5.16
N ALA A 299 32.28 -14.61 6.41
CA ALA A 299 31.67 -13.99 7.58
C ALA A 299 31.56 -12.44 7.50
N LYS A 300 32.57 -11.76 6.93
CA LYS A 300 32.54 -10.29 6.80
C LYS A 300 31.52 -9.83 5.76
N ALA A 301 31.50 -10.46 4.60
CA ALA A 301 30.52 -10.12 3.56
C ALA A 301 29.10 -10.45 4.02
N TYR A 302 28.91 -11.58 4.70
CA TYR A 302 27.61 -11.98 5.25
C TYR A 302 27.13 -11.02 6.34
N ALA A 303 28.01 -10.57 7.24
CA ALA A 303 27.67 -9.57 8.25
C ALA A 303 27.24 -8.24 7.64
N ASN A 304 27.90 -7.78 6.56
CA ASN A 304 27.49 -6.59 5.83
C ASN A 304 26.12 -6.76 5.17
N TYR A 305 25.90 -7.89 4.49
CA TYR A 305 24.62 -8.25 3.87
C TYR A 305 23.47 -8.29 4.90
N ASP A 306 23.70 -8.92 6.05
CA ASP A 306 22.75 -8.96 7.17
C ASP A 306 22.45 -7.55 7.71
N ASN A 307 23.49 -6.73 7.90
CA ASN A 307 23.31 -5.37 8.39
C ASN A 307 22.57 -4.47 7.40
N ASP A 308 22.90 -4.55 6.10
CA ASP A 308 22.23 -3.76 5.07
C ASP A 308 20.74 -4.12 4.96
N LEU A 309 20.40 -5.42 5.01
CA LEU A 309 19.01 -5.86 5.06
C LEU A 309 18.32 -5.36 6.33
N PHE A 310 18.93 -5.57 7.50
CA PHE A 310 18.37 -5.15 8.78
C PHE A 310 18.09 -3.64 8.82
N GLN A 311 19.07 -2.80 8.45
CA GLN A 311 18.92 -1.36 8.52
C GLN A 311 17.93 -0.82 7.49
N THR A 312 17.91 -1.38 6.27
CA THR A 312 16.90 -1.02 5.27
C THR A 312 15.50 -1.43 5.73
N GLY A 313 15.37 -2.65 6.26
CA GLY A 313 14.12 -3.14 6.85
C GLY A 313 13.64 -2.29 8.03
N ARG A 314 14.57 -1.80 8.87
CA ARG A 314 14.29 -0.86 9.96
C ARG A 314 13.72 0.45 9.43
N LEU A 315 14.34 1.06 8.40
CA LEU A 315 13.84 2.29 7.77
C LEU A 315 12.44 2.12 7.20
N ILE A 316 12.17 1.04 6.47
CA ILE A 316 10.85 0.75 5.88
C ILE A 316 9.80 0.50 6.98
N THR A 317 10.14 -0.24 8.03
CA THR A 317 9.22 -0.49 9.16
C THR A 317 8.91 0.81 9.90
N CYS A 318 9.90 1.67 10.11
CA CYS A 318 9.69 3.02 10.67
C CYS A 318 8.87 3.90 9.71
N GLY A 319 8.99 3.71 8.40
CA GLY A 319 8.16 4.36 7.38
C GLY A 319 6.68 3.99 7.49
N LEU A 320 6.38 2.69 7.65
CA LEU A 320 5.00 2.25 7.90
C LEU A 320 4.50 2.80 9.25
N TYR A 321 5.33 2.73 10.29
CA TYR A 321 5.00 3.26 11.62
C TYR A 321 4.60 4.74 11.55
N ILE A 322 5.40 5.60 10.91
CA ILE A 322 5.05 7.02 10.81
C ILE A 322 3.82 7.27 9.95
N ASN A 323 3.62 6.49 8.88
CA ASN A 323 2.43 6.63 8.06
C ASN A 323 1.17 6.24 8.85
N ILE A 324 1.21 5.21 9.70
CA ILE A 324 0.11 4.88 10.62
C ILE A 324 -0.14 6.06 11.59
N ILE A 325 0.91 6.69 12.11
CA ILE A 325 0.74 7.84 13.00
C ILE A 325 0.06 9.01 12.26
N MET A 326 0.53 9.38 11.07
CA MET A 326 0.00 10.54 10.33
C MET A 326 -1.36 10.27 9.69
N LYS A 327 -1.59 9.05 9.19
CA LYS A 327 -2.74 8.70 8.34
C LYS A 327 -3.80 7.86 9.02
N ASP A 328 -3.60 7.42 10.25
CA ASP A 328 -4.66 6.74 11.01
C ASP A 328 -4.83 7.42 12.37
N TYR A 329 -3.74 7.55 13.12
CA TYR A 329 -3.76 8.04 14.49
C TYR A 329 -4.09 9.53 14.59
N VAL A 330 -3.35 10.41 13.90
CA VAL A 330 -3.60 11.87 13.90
C VAL A 330 -4.97 12.19 13.29
N ARG A 331 -5.37 11.47 12.23
CA ARG A 331 -6.71 11.61 11.65
C ARG A 331 -7.81 11.30 12.66
N THR A 332 -7.65 10.24 13.45
CA THR A 332 -8.58 9.88 14.53
C THR A 332 -8.56 10.92 15.65
N ILE A 333 -7.39 11.42 16.05
CA ILE A 333 -7.25 12.51 17.04
C ILE A 333 -7.99 13.78 16.62
N LEU A 334 -7.99 14.08 15.32
CA LEU A 334 -8.66 15.24 14.73
C LEU A 334 -10.09 14.94 14.24
N ASN A 335 -10.61 13.72 14.45
CA ASN A 335 -11.93 13.28 13.99
C ASN A 335 -12.13 13.35 12.46
N VAL A 336 -11.05 13.39 11.68
CA VAL A 336 -11.11 13.49 10.20
C VAL A 336 -11.56 12.17 9.58
N ASN A 337 -11.32 11.04 10.25
CA ASN A 337 -11.79 9.70 9.87
C ASN A 337 -13.33 9.58 9.77
N ARG A 338 -14.07 10.60 10.23
CA ARG A 338 -15.54 10.68 10.14
C ARG A 338 -16.02 11.55 8.97
N THR A 339 -15.12 11.97 8.09
CA THR A 339 -15.40 12.84 6.95
C THR A 339 -14.91 12.18 5.65
N SER A 340 -15.42 12.63 4.51
CA SER A 340 -14.96 12.17 3.19
C SER A 340 -13.66 12.82 2.72
N SER A 341 -13.09 13.74 3.51
CA SER A 341 -11.86 14.46 3.17
C SER A 341 -10.65 13.55 3.26
N ASP A 342 -9.74 13.60 2.28
CA ASP A 342 -8.43 12.94 2.34
C ASP A 342 -7.35 13.81 3.03
N TRP A 343 -7.70 15.04 3.44
CA TRP A 343 -6.79 15.96 4.12
C TRP A 343 -6.21 15.35 5.40
N SER A 344 -4.90 15.50 5.61
CA SER A 344 -4.21 15.12 6.83
C SER A 344 -3.24 16.21 7.24
N LEU A 345 -3.07 16.43 8.54
CA LEU A 345 -1.97 17.23 9.07
C LEU A 345 -0.67 16.42 8.95
N ASP A 346 0.00 16.50 7.79
CA ASP A 346 1.25 15.80 7.50
C ASP A 346 2.42 16.80 7.46
N PRO A 347 3.32 16.79 8.46
CA PRO A 347 4.46 17.73 8.54
C PRO A 347 5.51 17.58 7.43
N ARG A 348 5.36 16.58 6.56
CA ARG A 348 6.27 16.26 5.44
C ARG A 348 5.83 16.88 4.11
N SER A 349 4.76 17.67 4.07
CA SER A 349 4.27 18.30 2.83
C SER A 349 5.33 19.22 2.20
N GLU A 350 5.49 19.17 0.87
CA GLU A 350 6.50 19.94 0.13
C GLU A 350 6.30 21.47 0.20
N SER A 351 5.07 21.96 0.33
CA SER A 351 4.77 23.40 0.50
C SER A 351 4.39 23.73 1.94
N THR A 352 5.39 24.16 2.74
CA THR A 352 5.17 24.67 4.11
C THR A 352 5.38 26.18 4.23
N LYS A 353 5.28 26.91 3.11
CA LYS A 353 5.26 28.38 3.17
C LYS A 353 4.01 28.80 3.96
N GLY A 354 4.22 29.30 5.18
CA GLY A 354 3.12 29.85 5.97
C GLY A 354 2.46 31.03 5.26
N LEU A 355 1.33 31.52 5.80
CA LEU A 355 0.61 32.71 5.29
C LEU A 355 1.50 33.96 5.10
N PHE A 356 2.68 34.00 5.73
CA PHE A 356 3.66 35.08 5.64
C PHE A 356 4.94 34.72 4.87
N GLY A 357 4.96 33.60 4.15
CA GLY A 357 6.04 33.22 3.23
C GLY A 357 7.28 32.57 3.85
N THR A 358 7.35 32.41 5.18
CA THR A 358 8.45 31.68 5.84
C THR A 358 8.28 30.17 5.65
N GLU A 359 9.28 29.52 5.05
CA GLU A 359 9.37 28.07 4.95
C GLU A 359 9.80 27.47 6.29
N ILE A 360 9.17 26.37 6.71
CA ILE A 360 9.54 25.68 7.94
C ILE A 360 10.71 24.75 7.62
N GLU A 361 11.84 24.83 8.33
CA GLU A 361 13.00 23.98 8.04
C GLU A 361 12.74 22.48 8.28
N GLU A 362 13.46 21.62 7.55
CA GLU A 362 13.43 20.15 7.67
C GLU A 362 14.75 19.62 8.24
N ALA A 363 14.72 18.41 8.82
CA ALA A 363 15.90 17.73 9.35
C ALA A 363 16.66 18.53 10.45
N GLY A 364 15.95 19.39 11.19
CA GLY A 364 16.49 20.20 12.28
C GLY A 364 16.89 19.40 13.54
N GLY A 365 16.57 18.10 13.60
CA GLY A 365 16.69 17.28 14.81
C GLY A 365 15.55 17.52 15.80
N ASN A 366 15.43 16.62 16.78
CA ASN A 366 14.45 16.76 17.86
C ASN A 366 15.07 16.41 19.22
N GLN A 367 14.67 17.13 20.27
CA GLN A 367 15.00 16.82 21.66
C GLN A 367 13.72 16.94 22.49
N VAL A 368 13.22 15.82 23.01
CA VAL A 368 11.98 15.83 23.79
C VAL A 368 12.17 16.56 25.12
N SER A 369 11.12 17.25 25.56
CA SER A 369 11.14 18.03 26.80
C SER A 369 10.51 17.29 27.97
N ALA A 370 10.86 17.72 29.18
CA ALA A 370 10.23 17.23 30.40
C ALA A 370 8.74 17.61 30.49
N GLU A 371 8.34 18.75 29.91
CA GLU A 371 6.92 19.12 29.82
C GLU A 371 6.14 18.18 28.90
N PHE A 372 6.71 17.82 27.72
CA PHE A 372 6.07 16.89 26.80
C PHE A 372 5.94 15.48 27.39
N ASN A 373 6.90 15.04 28.22
CA ASN A 373 6.72 13.79 28.97
C ASN A 373 5.41 13.76 29.78
N LEU A 374 5.02 14.89 30.38
CA LEU A 374 3.81 14.99 31.20
C LEU A 374 2.54 15.11 30.36
N VAL A 375 2.61 15.83 29.23
CA VAL A 375 1.50 15.98 28.27
C VAL A 375 1.00 14.63 27.74
N TYR A 376 1.89 13.64 27.65
CA TYR A 376 1.60 12.32 27.11
C TYR A 376 1.07 11.28 28.14
N ARG A 377 0.81 11.67 29.40
CA ARG A 377 0.35 10.74 30.45
C ARG A 377 -1.18 10.62 30.46
N TRP A 378 -1.72 9.75 29.61
CA TRP A 378 -3.18 9.65 29.37
C TRP A 378 -3.88 8.56 30.18
N HIS A 379 -3.50 8.36 31.44
CA HIS A 379 -4.04 7.27 32.27
C HIS A 379 -5.55 7.36 32.53
N SER A 380 -6.18 8.55 32.35
CA SER A 380 -7.63 8.71 32.38
C SER A 380 -8.35 7.84 31.33
N CYS A 381 -7.69 7.56 30.21
CA CYS A 381 -8.28 6.89 29.05
C CYS A 381 -8.17 5.37 29.08
N VAL A 382 -7.57 4.78 30.12
CA VAL A 382 -7.55 3.33 30.29
C VAL A 382 -8.99 2.80 30.36
N SER A 383 -9.33 1.79 29.56
CA SER A 383 -10.68 1.22 29.53
C SER A 383 -11.03 0.54 30.85
N GLU A 384 -12.30 0.20 31.04
CA GLU A 384 -12.73 -0.60 32.19
C GLU A 384 -12.08 -1.99 32.18
N ARG A 385 -11.94 -2.60 31.00
CA ARG A 385 -11.32 -3.92 30.83
C ARG A 385 -9.84 -3.89 31.19
N ASP A 386 -9.11 -2.88 30.73
CA ASP A 386 -7.67 -2.78 30.94
C ASP A 386 -7.33 -2.33 32.38
N ASP A 387 -8.21 -1.55 33.01
CA ASP A 387 -8.17 -1.27 34.46
C ASP A 387 -8.29 -2.57 35.25
N LYS A 388 -9.31 -3.39 34.96
CA LYS A 388 -9.48 -4.71 35.57
C LYS A 388 -8.26 -5.61 35.35
N TRP A 389 -7.73 -5.66 34.12
CA TRP A 389 -6.53 -6.43 33.81
C TRP A 389 -5.34 -5.98 34.67
N THR A 390 -5.15 -4.67 34.83
CA THR A 390 -4.05 -4.10 35.64
C THR A 390 -4.21 -4.45 37.12
N GLN A 391 -5.43 -4.38 37.64
CA GLN A 391 -5.74 -4.80 39.01
C GLN A 391 -5.42 -6.28 39.23
N ASP A 392 -5.83 -7.15 38.31
CA ASP A 392 -5.60 -8.60 38.41
C ASP A 392 -4.09 -8.92 38.33
N MET A 393 -3.35 -8.24 37.45
CA MET A 393 -1.89 -8.37 37.36
C MET A 393 -1.20 -7.91 38.64
N TYR A 394 -1.62 -6.79 39.23
CA TYR A 394 -1.07 -6.31 40.50
C TYR A 394 -1.39 -7.27 41.64
N LYS A 395 -2.60 -7.83 41.70
CA LYS A 395 -2.94 -8.85 42.71
C LYS A 395 -2.03 -10.08 42.61
N GLU A 396 -1.76 -10.54 41.39
CA GLU A 396 -0.83 -11.65 41.14
C GLU A 396 0.60 -11.29 41.58
N LEU A 397 1.05 -10.07 41.29
CA LEU A 397 2.41 -9.61 41.59
C LEU A 397 2.66 -9.34 43.07
N PHE A 398 1.68 -8.75 43.78
CA PHE A 398 1.81 -8.31 45.18
C PHE A 398 1.19 -9.29 46.19
N GLY A 399 0.37 -10.25 45.74
CA GLY A 399 -0.33 -11.22 46.59
C GLY A 399 -1.41 -10.60 47.49
N LYS A 400 -1.81 -9.35 47.23
CA LYS A 400 -2.82 -8.59 47.99
C LYS A 400 -3.49 -7.55 47.10
N GLU A 401 -4.57 -6.95 47.60
CA GLU A 401 -5.27 -5.87 46.89
C GLU A 401 -4.34 -4.67 46.63
N PRO A 402 -4.34 -4.06 45.43
CA PRO A 402 -3.44 -2.96 45.08
C PRO A 402 -3.52 -1.76 46.04
N SER A 403 -4.70 -1.50 46.60
CA SER A 403 -4.93 -0.42 47.58
C SER A 403 -4.22 -0.63 48.92
N ALA A 404 -3.82 -1.86 49.24
CA ALA A 404 -3.11 -2.20 50.47
C ALA A 404 -1.57 -2.20 50.31
N VAL A 405 -1.06 -1.92 49.11
CA VAL A 405 0.38 -1.93 48.82
C VAL A 405 1.00 -0.58 49.18
N SER A 406 2.05 -0.60 50.02
CA SER A 406 2.80 0.62 50.35
C SER A 406 3.70 1.06 49.19
N MET A 407 4.04 2.35 49.09
CA MET A 407 4.94 2.86 48.04
C MET A 407 6.31 2.17 48.02
N GLN A 408 6.86 1.86 49.21
CA GLN A 408 8.13 1.15 49.32
C GLN A 408 8.03 -0.28 48.77
N GLU A 409 6.98 -1.00 49.14
CA GLU A 409 6.71 -2.35 48.62
C GLU A 409 6.47 -2.33 47.11
N PHE A 410 5.73 -1.33 46.61
CA PHE A 410 5.48 -1.12 45.19
C PHE A 410 6.78 -1.04 44.38
N LEU A 411 7.69 -0.14 44.77
CA LEU A 411 8.98 0.06 44.09
C LEU A 411 9.89 -1.17 44.19
N GLN A 412 9.97 -1.80 45.37
CA GLN A 412 10.82 -2.98 45.58
C GLN A 412 10.36 -4.18 44.73
N THR A 413 9.06 -4.44 44.68
CA THR A 413 8.51 -5.57 43.92
C THR A 413 8.64 -5.34 42.42
N LEU A 414 8.35 -4.14 41.91
CA LEU A 414 8.56 -3.83 40.49
C LEU A 414 10.04 -3.95 40.09
N GLY A 415 10.95 -3.49 40.94
CA GLY A 415 12.40 -3.65 40.71
C GLY A 415 12.83 -5.12 40.65
N ARG A 416 12.30 -5.97 41.55
CA ARG A 416 12.56 -7.43 41.53
C ARG A 416 11.95 -8.12 40.32
N TRP A 417 10.73 -7.73 39.94
CA TRP A 417 10.04 -8.26 38.77
C TRP A 417 10.84 -8.00 37.50
N GLU A 418 11.26 -6.76 37.27
CA GLU A 418 12.05 -6.39 36.10
C GLU A 418 13.41 -7.07 36.10
N ALA A 419 14.12 -7.11 37.24
CA ALA A 419 15.40 -7.79 37.35
C ALA A 419 15.32 -9.31 37.14
N GLY A 420 14.15 -9.91 37.36
CA GLY A 420 13.88 -11.32 37.13
C GLY A 420 13.60 -11.67 35.66
N LEU A 421 13.38 -10.69 34.78
CA LEU A 421 13.11 -10.94 33.38
C LEU A 421 14.34 -11.49 32.65
N PRO A 422 14.19 -12.52 31.79
CA PRO A 422 15.29 -13.00 30.96
C PRO A 422 15.89 -11.88 30.09
N LYS A 423 17.23 -11.81 30.07
CA LYS A 423 17.96 -10.85 29.22
C LYS A 423 17.64 -11.04 27.74
N ASP A 424 17.58 -12.29 27.29
CA ASP A 424 17.19 -12.67 25.93
C ASP A 424 15.70 -12.39 25.68
N PRO A 425 15.33 -11.44 24.79
CA PRO A 425 13.95 -11.05 24.55
C PRO A 425 13.02 -12.21 24.18
N GLN A 426 13.54 -13.23 23.47
CA GLN A 426 12.74 -14.38 23.05
C GLN A 426 12.34 -15.28 24.24
N LYS A 427 13.07 -15.24 25.36
CA LYS A 427 12.77 -16.05 26.55
C LYS A 427 11.82 -15.35 27.53
N ARG A 428 11.47 -14.08 27.30
CA ARG A 428 10.58 -13.32 28.19
C ARG A 428 9.15 -13.86 28.08
N PRO A 429 8.42 -14.00 29.20
CA PRO A 429 7.02 -14.42 29.17
C PRO A 429 6.15 -13.33 28.56
N PHE A 430 5.08 -13.70 27.84
CA PHE A 430 4.18 -12.74 27.21
C PHE A 430 2.74 -13.24 27.23
N GLY A 431 1.81 -12.44 27.77
CA GLY A 431 0.37 -12.67 27.65
C GLY A 431 -0.16 -14.01 28.14
N LYS A 432 0.58 -14.73 29.00
CA LYS A 432 0.31 -16.14 29.39
C LYS A 432 0.23 -17.09 28.16
N LEU A 433 0.87 -16.73 27.05
CA LEU A 433 0.96 -17.52 25.83
C LEU A 433 2.23 -18.36 25.81
N GLU A 434 2.13 -19.53 25.17
CA GLU A 434 3.27 -20.40 24.92
C GLU A 434 3.81 -20.20 23.50
N ARG A 435 5.13 -20.25 23.36
CA ARG A 435 5.80 -20.20 22.05
C ARG A 435 5.75 -21.55 21.37
N GLN A 436 5.59 -21.52 20.06
CA GLN A 436 5.72 -22.66 19.17
C GLN A 436 7.21 -23.01 18.94
N ALA A 437 7.47 -24.17 18.33
CA ALA A 437 8.84 -24.65 18.07
C ALA A 437 9.67 -23.72 17.16
N ASN A 438 9.02 -22.95 16.29
CA ASN A 438 9.65 -21.94 15.42
C ASN A 438 9.93 -20.60 16.16
N GLY A 439 9.55 -20.49 17.43
CA GLY A 439 9.73 -19.31 18.26
C GLY A 439 8.58 -18.28 18.21
N THR A 440 7.58 -18.43 17.34
CA THR A 440 6.40 -17.53 17.29
C THR A 440 5.33 -17.92 18.31
N PHE A 441 4.42 -17.02 18.62
CA PHE A 441 3.16 -17.36 19.31
C PHE A 441 2.10 -17.84 18.31
N ASN A 442 1.00 -18.40 18.81
CA ASN A 442 -0.14 -18.80 17.99
C ASN A 442 -0.89 -17.57 17.43
N ASP A 443 -1.14 -17.56 16.13
CA ASP A 443 -1.74 -16.42 15.42
C ASP A 443 -3.19 -16.15 15.84
N GLU A 444 -3.99 -17.19 16.08
CA GLU A 444 -5.38 -17.08 16.50
C GLU A 444 -5.47 -16.43 17.90
N HIS A 445 -4.60 -16.84 18.83
CA HIS A 445 -4.56 -16.24 20.16
C HIS A 445 -4.15 -14.76 20.14
N LEU A 446 -3.16 -14.39 19.31
CA LEU A 446 -2.75 -12.99 19.15
C LEU A 446 -3.83 -12.15 18.47
N ALA A 447 -4.47 -12.68 17.42
CA ALA A 447 -5.56 -12.01 16.72
C ALA A 447 -6.80 -11.84 17.62
N GLN A 448 -7.07 -12.80 18.51
CA GLN A 448 -8.13 -12.69 19.51
C GLN A 448 -7.87 -11.53 20.49
N ILE A 449 -6.65 -11.39 21.01
CA ILE A 449 -6.26 -10.27 21.89
C ILE A 449 -6.50 -8.92 21.18
N LEU A 450 -6.14 -8.81 19.90
CA LEU A 450 -6.37 -7.60 19.11
C LEU A 450 -7.86 -7.35 18.89
N THR A 451 -8.60 -8.37 18.48
CA THR A 451 -10.04 -8.27 18.23
C THR A 451 -10.79 -7.80 19.46
N ASP A 452 -10.51 -8.41 20.62
CA ASP A 452 -11.08 -7.97 21.89
C ASP A 452 -10.70 -6.51 22.20
N SER A 453 -9.47 -6.10 21.89
CA SER A 453 -8.99 -4.74 22.15
C SER A 453 -9.56 -3.68 21.20
N ILE A 454 -9.89 -4.07 19.96
CA ILE A 454 -10.58 -3.22 18.98
C ILE A 454 -12.01 -2.94 19.45
N GLU A 455 -12.68 -3.94 20.03
CA GLU A 455 -14.04 -3.80 20.57
C GLU A 455 -14.09 -3.08 21.93
N ASP A 456 -12.97 -3.04 22.65
CA ASP A 456 -12.85 -2.39 23.94
C ASP A 456 -12.80 -0.87 23.79
N CYS A 457 -13.83 -0.19 24.31
CA CYS A 457 -13.93 1.27 24.26
C CYS A 457 -13.06 1.88 25.38
N ALA A 458 -12.18 2.80 24.99
CA ALA A 458 -11.34 3.52 25.93
C ALA A 458 -12.14 4.43 26.87
N GLY A 459 -11.51 4.90 27.95
CA GLY A 459 -12.07 5.91 28.84
C GLY A 459 -11.97 7.33 28.28
N SER A 460 -12.79 8.25 28.78
CA SER A 460 -12.70 9.68 28.46
C SER A 460 -11.54 10.36 29.19
N PHE A 461 -10.99 11.43 28.59
CA PHE A 461 -10.11 12.36 29.31
C PHE A 461 -10.85 13.12 30.41
N GLY A 462 -10.09 13.64 31.37
CA GLY A 462 -10.54 14.66 32.32
C GLY A 462 -10.37 14.28 33.78
N ALA A 463 -10.78 15.20 34.65
CA ALA A 463 -10.76 15.04 36.10
C ALA A 463 -11.62 13.85 36.56
N SER A 464 -11.21 13.21 37.65
CA SER A 464 -11.91 12.06 38.25
C SER A 464 -12.16 10.90 37.29
N GLN A 465 -11.22 10.65 36.36
CA GLN A 465 -11.27 9.55 35.38
C GLN A 465 -10.06 8.59 35.43
N VAL A 466 -9.02 8.86 36.22
CA VAL A 466 -7.84 8.00 36.32
C VAL A 466 -8.12 6.79 37.22
N PRO A 467 -7.96 5.54 36.76
CA PRO A 467 -8.21 4.37 37.60
C PRO A 467 -7.45 4.37 38.91
N SER A 468 -8.12 3.98 40.00
CA SER A 468 -7.55 3.96 41.35
C SER A 468 -6.31 3.05 41.48
N VAL A 469 -6.16 2.03 40.62
CA VAL A 469 -4.96 1.18 40.58
C VAL A 469 -3.69 1.96 40.21
N PHE A 470 -3.81 3.08 39.50
CA PHE A 470 -2.68 3.95 39.13
C PHE A 470 -2.27 4.94 40.22
N ARG A 471 -2.90 4.94 41.40
CA ARG A 471 -2.61 5.90 42.49
C ARG A 471 -1.11 6.03 42.79
N ALA A 472 -0.39 4.90 42.89
CA ALA A 472 1.05 4.93 43.16
C ALA A 472 1.84 5.56 41.99
N ILE A 473 1.47 5.24 40.75
CA ILE A 473 2.11 5.78 39.53
C ILE A 473 1.88 7.29 39.41
N GLU A 474 0.66 7.77 39.68
CA GLU A 474 0.34 9.19 39.65
C GLU A 474 1.09 9.98 40.73
N ILE A 475 1.17 9.46 41.96
CA ILE A 475 1.97 10.08 43.03
C ILE A 475 3.45 10.20 42.63
N LEU A 476 4.02 9.16 42.02
CA LEU A 476 5.39 9.19 41.50
C LEU A 476 5.53 10.20 40.37
N GLY A 477 4.54 10.29 39.48
CA GLY A 477 4.52 11.28 38.39
C GLY A 477 4.50 12.72 38.87
N ILE A 478 3.67 13.03 39.88
CA ILE A 478 3.63 14.37 40.49
C ILE A 478 4.98 14.70 41.14
N LYS A 479 5.55 13.76 41.91
CA LYS A 479 6.87 13.96 42.53
C LYS A 479 7.97 14.16 41.49
N GLN A 480 7.94 13.40 40.40
CA GLN A 480 8.86 13.55 39.28
C GLN A 480 8.71 14.94 38.63
N SER A 481 7.49 15.36 38.32
CA SER A 481 7.20 16.72 37.80
C SER A 481 7.76 17.82 38.69
N ARG A 482 7.57 17.70 40.02
CA ARG A 482 8.13 18.66 41.00
C ARG A 482 9.65 18.66 41.02
N SER A 483 10.29 17.49 40.92
CA SER A 483 11.75 17.38 40.86
C SER A 483 12.34 18.10 39.64
N TRP A 484 11.58 18.14 38.54
CA TRP A 484 11.95 18.90 37.34
C TRP A 484 11.70 20.39 37.45
N ARG A 485 11.02 20.91 38.48
CA ARG A 485 10.78 22.36 38.65
C ARG A 485 10.22 23.00 37.37
N LEU A 486 9.16 22.40 36.84
CA LEU A 486 8.52 22.85 35.61
C LEU A 486 7.59 24.05 35.87
N SER A 487 7.08 24.64 34.79
CA SER A 487 6.17 25.78 34.86
C SER A 487 4.83 25.43 35.52
N SER A 488 4.02 26.43 35.86
CA SER A 488 2.61 26.20 36.19
C SER A 488 1.78 25.89 34.93
N LEU A 489 0.52 25.46 35.11
CA LEU A 489 -0.41 25.26 34.00
C LEU A 489 -0.60 26.56 33.20
N ASN A 490 -0.79 27.69 33.86
CA ASN A 490 -1.02 28.98 33.20
C ASN A 490 0.21 29.50 32.45
N GLU A 491 1.42 29.26 32.96
CA GLU A 491 2.66 29.58 32.24
C GLU A 491 2.79 28.75 30.95
N PHE A 492 2.46 27.47 31.01
CA PHE A 492 2.47 26.58 29.86
C PHE A 492 1.41 26.98 28.81
N ARG A 493 0.21 27.37 29.26
CA ARG A 493 -0.83 27.94 28.39
C ARG A 493 -0.36 29.20 27.68
N LYS A 494 0.24 30.15 28.42
CA LYS A 494 0.78 31.40 27.85
C LYS A 494 1.84 31.12 26.79
N TYR A 495 2.70 30.12 26.98
CA TYR A 495 3.71 29.74 25.99
C TYR A 495 3.08 29.35 24.65
N PHE A 496 1.99 28.58 24.65
CA PHE A 496 1.25 28.21 23.44
C PHE A 496 0.25 29.28 22.96
N SER A 497 0.32 30.49 23.52
CA SER A 497 -0.61 31.59 23.23
C SER A 497 -2.08 31.25 23.53
N LEU A 498 -2.31 30.37 24.51
CA LEU A 498 -3.63 30.10 25.06
C LEU A 498 -3.94 31.11 26.17
N LYS A 499 -5.22 31.48 26.30
CA LYS A 499 -5.68 32.38 27.37
C LYS A 499 -5.39 31.72 28.74
N PRO A 500 -4.66 32.36 29.66
CA PRO A 500 -4.50 31.84 31.01
C PRO A 500 -5.86 31.80 31.74
N HIS A 501 -6.01 30.84 32.64
CA HIS A 501 -7.19 30.68 33.49
C HIS A 501 -7.18 31.74 34.59
N GLU A 502 -8.25 32.54 34.68
CA GLU A 502 -8.36 33.66 35.63
C GLU A 502 -9.07 33.24 36.93
N LYS A 503 -9.94 32.22 36.85
CA LYS A 503 -10.63 31.58 37.98
C LYS A 503 -10.56 30.05 37.88
N PHE A 504 -10.83 29.36 38.98
CA PHE A 504 -10.78 27.88 39.01
C PHE A 504 -11.82 27.23 38.10
N GLU A 505 -12.97 27.87 37.93
CA GLU A 505 -14.02 27.44 36.99
C GLU A 505 -13.58 27.52 35.52
N ASP A 506 -12.55 28.30 35.18
CA ASP A 506 -11.97 28.30 33.83
C ASP A 506 -11.13 27.03 33.59
N ILE A 507 -10.54 26.46 34.66
CA ILE A 507 -9.77 25.22 34.59
C ILE A 507 -10.73 24.03 34.42
N ASN A 508 -11.77 23.98 35.24
CA ASN A 508 -12.79 22.94 35.16
C ASN A 508 -14.15 23.47 35.63
N SER A 509 -15.19 23.27 34.83
CA SER A 509 -16.53 23.78 35.10
C SER A 509 -17.28 23.01 36.20
N ASP A 510 -16.82 21.81 36.58
CA ASP A 510 -17.39 21.03 37.68
C ASP A 510 -17.18 21.77 39.02
N PRO A 511 -18.27 22.15 39.73
CA PRO A 511 -18.16 22.90 40.98
C PRO A 511 -17.34 22.20 42.07
N TYR A 512 -17.38 20.85 42.13
CA TYR A 512 -16.58 20.10 43.09
C TYR A 512 -15.09 20.22 42.77
N ILE A 513 -14.72 20.01 41.50
CA ILE A 513 -13.32 20.07 41.05
C ILE A 513 -12.75 21.49 41.22
N ALA A 514 -13.49 22.51 40.80
CA ALA A 514 -13.08 23.90 40.96
C ALA A 514 -12.87 24.27 42.43
N ASP A 515 -13.74 23.79 43.32
CA ASP A 515 -13.65 24.03 44.76
C ASP A 515 -12.49 23.27 45.43
N GLN A 516 -12.23 22.02 45.02
CA GLN A 516 -11.04 21.31 45.47
C GLN A 516 -9.76 22.04 45.04
N LEU A 517 -9.66 22.48 43.77
CA LEU A 517 -8.51 23.26 43.29
C LEU A 517 -8.32 24.55 44.10
N ARG A 518 -9.42 25.24 44.43
CA ARG A 518 -9.41 26.46 45.26
C ARG A 518 -8.81 26.22 46.63
N HIS A 519 -9.26 25.16 47.31
CA HIS A 519 -8.78 24.81 48.65
C HIS A 519 -7.35 24.26 48.66
N LEU A 520 -6.87 23.72 47.55
CA LEU A 520 -5.54 23.15 47.44
C LEU A 520 -4.47 24.16 46.99
N TYR A 521 -4.81 25.11 46.12
CA TYR A 521 -3.83 25.99 45.47
C TYR A 521 -3.98 27.49 45.76
N ASP A 522 -5.09 27.93 46.36
CA ASP A 522 -5.48 29.32 46.66
C ASP A 522 -5.64 30.26 45.45
N HIS A 523 -4.79 30.13 44.41
CA HIS A 523 -4.80 30.94 43.20
C HIS A 523 -4.56 30.07 41.93
N PRO A 524 -5.25 30.31 40.79
CA PRO A 524 -5.09 29.51 39.57
C PRO A 524 -3.67 29.43 39.00
N ASP A 525 -2.86 30.50 39.13
CA ASP A 525 -1.45 30.49 38.72
C ASP A 525 -0.55 29.53 39.54
N ASN A 526 -1.04 29.05 40.69
CA ASN A 526 -0.32 28.10 41.54
C ASN A 526 -0.58 26.64 41.14
N VAL A 527 -1.52 26.38 40.23
CA VAL A 527 -1.83 25.02 39.77
C VAL A 527 -0.64 24.47 38.98
N GLU A 528 -0.05 23.40 39.53
CA GLU A 528 1.10 22.71 38.93
C GLU A 528 0.77 22.15 37.54
N LEU A 529 1.79 22.06 36.67
CA LEU A 529 1.60 21.57 35.30
C LEU A 529 0.96 20.18 35.25
N TYR A 530 1.54 19.17 35.90
CA TYR A 530 1.09 17.78 35.70
C TYR A 530 -0.35 17.53 36.19
N PRO A 531 -0.71 17.74 37.47
CA PRO A 531 -2.10 17.65 37.90
C PRO A 531 -3.03 18.58 37.12
N GLY A 532 -2.57 19.79 36.79
CA GLY A 532 -3.34 20.76 36.02
C GLY A 532 -3.73 20.28 34.64
N LEU A 533 -2.82 19.62 33.90
CA LEU A 533 -3.09 19.08 32.57
C LEU A 533 -4.19 18.00 32.58
N ILE A 534 -4.21 17.16 33.61
CA ILE A 534 -5.18 16.06 33.76
C ILE A 534 -6.54 16.58 34.23
N VAL A 535 -6.55 17.56 35.14
CA VAL A 535 -7.77 18.12 35.74
C VAL A 535 -8.43 19.17 34.86
N GLU A 536 -7.67 19.82 33.97
CA GLU A 536 -8.23 20.74 32.98
C GLU A 536 -9.37 20.08 32.20
N GLU A 537 -10.44 20.84 31.98
CA GLU A 537 -11.63 20.39 31.27
C GLU A 537 -11.28 19.77 29.91
N ALA A 538 -11.79 18.56 29.69
CA ALA A 538 -11.66 17.84 28.44
C ALA A 538 -12.54 18.49 27.36
N LYS A 539 -12.04 18.55 26.13
CA LYS A 539 -12.84 19.05 25.01
C LYS A 539 -14.01 18.11 24.71
N GLU A 540 -15.14 18.69 24.33
CA GLU A 540 -16.20 17.94 23.69
C GLU A 540 -15.76 17.40 22.31
N ALA A 541 -16.50 16.40 21.82
CA ALA A 541 -16.30 15.87 20.48
C ALA A 541 -16.74 16.92 19.43
N LEU A 542 -15.85 17.22 18.48
CA LEU A 542 -16.12 18.11 17.35
C LEU A 542 -15.73 17.42 16.06
N ASN A 543 -16.58 17.55 15.03
CA ASN A 543 -16.49 16.76 13.82
C ASN A 543 -16.43 17.67 12.57
N PRO A 544 -15.25 17.87 11.94
CA PRO A 544 -13.91 17.49 12.41
C PRO A 544 -13.35 18.47 13.47
N GLY A 545 -12.25 18.10 14.13
CA GLY A 545 -11.39 18.99 14.92
C GLY A 545 -11.09 18.56 16.36
N SER A 546 -11.94 17.72 16.97
CA SER A 546 -11.73 17.20 18.33
C SER A 546 -12.20 15.74 18.40
N GLY A 547 -11.31 14.84 18.00
CA GLY A 547 -11.51 13.39 18.00
C GLY A 547 -11.02 12.74 19.30
N LEU A 548 -9.81 13.08 19.75
CA LEU A 548 -9.22 12.57 21.00
C LEU A 548 -9.90 13.11 22.27
N CYS A 549 -10.60 14.25 22.17
CA CYS A 549 -11.27 14.89 23.30
C CYS A 549 -10.36 15.15 24.51
N ALA A 550 -9.06 15.38 24.28
CA ALA A 550 -8.12 15.79 25.33
C ALA A 550 -8.42 17.21 25.84
N SER A 551 -7.80 17.60 26.96
CA SER A 551 -7.90 18.98 27.46
C SER A 551 -7.35 20.01 26.47
N PHE A 552 -7.75 21.27 26.62
CA PHE A 552 -7.38 22.34 25.70
C PHE A 552 -5.87 22.52 25.55
N THR A 553 -5.15 22.46 26.67
CA THR A 553 -3.70 22.61 26.70
C THR A 553 -3.01 21.38 26.12
N ILE A 554 -3.42 20.17 26.51
CA ILE A 554 -2.88 18.91 25.97
C ILE A 554 -3.04 18.86 24.44
N SER A 555 -4.23 19.18 23.93
CA SER A 555 -4.52 19.18 22.50
C SER A 555 -3.58 20.08 21.69
N ARG A 556 -3.35 21.32 22.15
CA ARG A 556 -2.49 22.28 21.45
C ARG A 556 -1.02 21.87 21.51
N ALA A 557 -0.58 21.34 22.65
CA ALA A 557 0.78 20.89 22.86
C ALA A 557 1.12 19.69 21.98
N ILE A 558 0.32 18.61 22.00
CA ILE A 558 0.57 17.39 21.21
C ILE A 558 0.67 17.70 19.71
N LEU A 559 -0.22 18.54 19.17
CA LEU A 559 -0.16 18.90 17.75
C LEU A 559 1.12 19.67 17.39
N SER A 560 1.66 20.45 18.33
CA SER A 560 2.94 21.14 18.11
C SER A 560 4.11 20.17 18.13
N ASP A 561 4.11 19.24 19.08
CA ASP A 561 5.15 18.23 19.23
C ASP A 561 5.18 17.27 18.03
N ALA A 562 4.00 16.82 17.57
CA ALA A 562 3.88 15.96 16.41
C ALA A 562 4.51 16.59 15.15
N VAL A 563 4.36 17.91 14.95
CA VAL A 563 5.02 18.62 13.85
C VAL A 563 6.54 18.62 14.02
N ALA A 564 7.04 18.91 15.23
CA ALA A 564 8.48 18.95 15.52
C ALA A 564 9.14 17.57 15.37
N LEU A 565 8.52 16.51 15.90
CA LEU A 565 8.98 15.13 15.85
C LEU A 565 9.19 14.63 14.43
N VAL A 566 8.26 14.95 13.52
CA VAL A 566 8.28 14.44 12.14
C VAL A 566 9.14 15.31 11.25
N ARG A 567 8.93 16.64 11.28
CA ARG A 567 9.64 17.56 10.38
C ARG A 567 11.12 17.72 10.77
N GLY A 568 11.44 17.56 12.06
CA GLY A 568 12.81 17.55 12.56
C GLY A 568 13.59 16.28 12.22
N ASP A 569 12.93 15.19 11.83
CA ASP A 569 13.59 13.92 11.53
C ASP A 569 13.99 13.81 10.06
N ARG A 570 15.30 13.72 9.82
CA ARG A 570 15.89 13.55 8.49
C ARG A 570 15.37 12.32 7.75
N PHE A 571 15.16 11.21 8.45
CA PHE A 571 14.73 9.95 7.85
C PHE A 571 13.22 9.90 7.58
N TYR A 572 12.47 10.95 7.93
CA TYR A 572 11.07 11.16 7.52
C TYR A 572 10.88 12.33 6.56
N THR A 573 11.96 13.08 6.29
CA THR A 573 11.99 14.22 5.38
C THR A 573 13.03 13.96 4.29
N VAL A 574 14.21 14.58 4.38
CA VAL A 574 15.20 14.67 3.29
C VAL A 574 15.77 13.31 2.86
N ASP A 575 15.85 12.31 3.75
CA ASP A 575 16.36 10.98 3.43
C ASP A 575 15.26 9.92 3.23
N TYR A 576 13.98 10.30 3.34
CA TYR A 576 12.86 9.40 3.09
C TYR A 576 12.58 9.29 1.59
N THR A 577 13.43 8.55 0.87
CA THR A 577 13.37 8.44 -0.60
C THR A 577 13.27 7.00 -1.07
N PRO A 578 12.69 6.75 -2.27
CA PRO A 578 12.69 5.42 -2.88
C PRO A 578 14.08 4.82 -3.09
N LYS A 579 15.14 5.64 -3.21
CA LYS A 579 16.51 5.13 -3.35
C LYS A 579 17.10 4.66 -2.03
N ASN A 580 16.81 5.34 -0.92
CA ASN A 580 17.27 4.90 0.40
C ASN A 580 16.49 3.67 0.89
N LEU A 581 15.18 3.62 0.65
CA LEU A 581 14.29 2.56 1.10
C LEU A 581 14.12 1.40 0.11
N THR A 582 14.59 1.51 -1.13
CA THR A 582 14.13 0.76 -2.33
C THR A 582 12.73 1.17 -2.80
N ASN A 583 12.45 1.01 -4.10
CA ASN A 583 11.17 1.41 -4.68
C ASN A 583 10.03 0.56 -4.10
N TRP A 584 10.25 -0.75 -3.95
CA TRP A 584 9.31 -1.66 -3.30
C TRP A 584 9.10 -1.29 -1.82
N GLY A 585 10.18 -1.10 -1.07
CA GLY A 585 10.11 -0.78 0.36
C GLY A 585 9.38 0.54 0.63
N PHE A 586 9.64 1.54 -0.20
CA PHE A 586 8.94 2.82 -0.15
C PHE A 586 7.43 2.64 -0.38
N THR A 587 7.03 1.98 -1.47
CA THR A 587 5.61 1.72 -1.79
C THR A 587 4.91 0.82 -0.77
N GLU A 588 5.62 -0.16 -0.21
CA GLU A 588 5.06 -1.07 0.78
C GLU A 588 4.70 -0.32 2.08
N ALA A 589 5.57 0.59 2.53
CA ALA A 589 5.32 1.46 3.68
C ALA A 589 4.35 2.61 3.40
N ASN A 590 4.27 3.11 2.15
CA ASN A 590 3.52 4.32 1.82
C ASN A 590 2.00 4.16 1.88
N TYR A 591 1.27 5.25 2.04
CA TYR A 591 -0.19 5.29 1.93
C TYR A 591 -0.65 5.62 0.50
N ASP A 592 -1.93 5.41 0.20
CA ASP A 592 -2.57 5.82 -1.05
C ASP A 592 -3.90 6.52 -0.71
N ASN A 593 -4.04 7.80 -1.07
CA ASN A 593 -5.24 8.56 -0.74
C ASN A 593 -6.50 8.03 -1.44
N SER A 594 -6.36 7.27 -2.54
CA SER A 594 -7.49 6.62 -3.21
C SER A 594 -8.03 5.42 -2.44
N VAL A 595 -7.25 4.89 -1.49
CA VAL A 595 -7.60 3.74 -0.64
C VAL A 595 -7.86 4.25 0.78
N ASP A 596 -9.07 4.04 1.30
CA ASP A 596 -9.45 4.45 2.66
C ASP A 596 -9.10 5.91 3.03
N GLN A 597 -9.10 6.83 2.05
CA GLN A 597 -8.71 8.23 2.26
C GLN A 597 -7.30 8.36 2.89
N GLY A 598 -6.40 7.42 2.59
CA GLY A 598 -5.02 7.39 3.02
C GLY A 598 -4.72 6.54 4.27
N HIS A 599 -5.71 5.96 4.96
CA HIS A 599 -5.46 5.06 6.10
C HIS A 599 -4.60 3.87 5.66
N VAL A 600 -3.62 3.47 6.49
CA VAL A 600 -2.61 2.47 6.11
C VAL A 600 -2.43 1.37 7.15
N PHE A 601 -3.09 1.46 8.31
CA PHE A 601 -2.93 0.50 9.41
C PHE A 601 -3.26 -0.94 9.00
N TYR A 602 -4.20 -1.12 8.07
CA TYR A 602 -4.59 -2.42 7.51
C TYR A 602 -3.42 -3.23 6.97
N LYS A 603 -2.40 -2.56 6.41
CA LYS A 603 -1.19 -3.25 5.91
C LYS A 603 -0.48 -4.00 7.04
N LEU A 604 -0.39 -3.42 8.24
CA LEU A 604 0.27 -4.07 9.36
C LEU A 604 -0.50 -5.33 9.80
N PHE A 605 -1.84 -5.24 9.89
CA PHE A 605 -2.71 -6.37 10.23
C PHE A 605 -2.58 -7.51 9.22
N LEU A 606 -2.74 -7.21 7.94
CA LEU A 606 -2.77 -8.22 6.88
C LEU A 606 -1.39 -8.79 6.55
N ARG A 607 -0.31 -8.15 7.02
CA ARG A 607 1.07 -8.69 6.93
C ARG A 607 1.45 -9.52 8.15
N ALA A 608 1.06 -9.09 9.35
CA ALA A 608 1.37 -9.81 10.58
C ALA A 608 0.48 -11.04 10.80
N PHE A 609 -0.77 -10.97 10.35
CA PHE A 609 -1.79 -12.01 10.49
C PHE A 609 -2.59 -12.21 9.19
N PRO A 610 -1.93 -12.60 8.07
CA PRO A 610 -2.56 -12.73 6.75
C PRO A 610 -3.73 -13.72 6.71
N ASN A 611 -3.85 -14.58 7.73
CA ASN A 611 -4.83 -15.65 7.82
C ASN A 611 -5.87 -15.44 8.92
N GLN A 612 -5.88 -14.30 9.60
CA GLN A 612 -6.81 -14.06 10.71
C GLN A 612 -7.85 -12.98 10.38
N PHE A 613 -7.57 -12.14 9.39
CA PHE A 613 -8.45 -11.05 8.97
C PHE A 613 -8.79 -11.22 7.49
N GLN A 614 -10.07 -11.05 7.15
CA GLN A 614 -10.48 -10.90 5.75
C GLN A 614 -9.88 -9.62 5.17
N PRO A 615 -9.54 -9.58 3.87
CA PRO A 615 -8.93 -8.40 3.28
C PRO A 615 -9.78 -7.12 3.36
N ASP A 616 -11.09 -7.23 3.53
CA ASP A 616 -12.05 -6.13 3.66
C ASP A 616 -12.56 -5.94 5.11
N SER A 617 -11.89 -6.54 6.10
CA SER A 617 -12.33 -6.49 7.50
C SER A 617 -12.16 -5.10 8.12
N VAL A 618 -13.25 -4.54 8.66
CA VAL A 618 -13.21 -3.26 9.39
C VAL A 618 -12.25 -3.29 10.59
N TYR A 619 -12.02 -4.46 11.18
CA TYR A 619 -11.09 -4.66 12.29
C TYR A 619 -9.63 -4.44 11.88
N ALA A 620 -9.29 -4.68 10.62
CA ALA A 620 -7.96 -4.38 10.09
C ALA A 620 -7.86 -2.93 9.59
N HIS A 621 -8.90 -2.43 8.93
CA HIS A 621 -8.89 -1.12 8.26
C HIS A 621 -9.05 0.08 9.20
N PHE A 622 -9.91 -0.02 10.22
CA PHE A 622 -10.20 1.10 11.12
C PHE A 622 -10.13 0.69 12.60
N PRO A 623 -9.02 0.09 13.07
CA PRO A 623 -8.93 -0.51 14.41
C PRO A 623 -8.97 0.52 15.57
N LEU A 624 -8.83 1.81 15.28
CA LEU A 624 -8.72 2.87 16.30
C LEU A 624 -10.08 3.33 16.86
N VAL A 625 -11.18 2.88 16.26
CA VAL A 625 -12.55 3.16 16.68
C VAL A 625 -13.28 1.82 16.77
N VAL A 626 -14.18 1.66 17.73
CA VAL A 626 -14.88 0.39 17.91
C VAL A 626 -15.72 0.03 16.66
N PRO A 627 -15.86 -1.26 16.28
CA PRO A 627 -16.49 -1.66 15.02
C PRO A 627 -17.94 -1.18 14.86
N SER A 628 -18.71 -1.13 15.94
CA SER A 628 -20.09 -0.63 15.93
C SER A 628 -20.17 0.85 15.54
N GLU A 629 -19.23 1.66 16.01
CA GLU A 629 -19.15 3.08 15.67
C GLU A 629 -18.62 3.27 14.24
N ASN A 630 -17.63 2.48 13.82
CA ASN A 630 -17.17 2.49 12.43
C ASN A 630 -18.30 2.17 11.45
N LYS A 631 -19.22 1.27 11.82
CA LYS A 631 -20.40 1.00 10.99
C LYS A 631 -21.24 2.26 10.81
N GLU A 632 -21.53 3.00 11.88
CA GLU A 632 -22.27 4.26 11.77
C GLU A 632 -21.53 5.30 10.94
N ILE A 633 -20.21 5.43 11.12
CA ILE A 633 -19.38 6.37 10.36
C ILE A 633 -19.41 6.01 8.86
N LEU A 634 -19.10 4.77 8.52
CA LEU A 634 -18.99 4.33 7.14
C LEU A 634 -20.34 4.33 6.42
N THR A 635 -21.44 4.01 7.09
CA THR A 635 -22.79 4.15 6.52
C THR A 635 -23.11 5.62 6.23
N LYS A 636 -22.76 6.56 7.13
CA LYS A 636 -22.93 8.01 6.88
C LYS A 636 -22.09 8.51 5.70
N LEU A 637 -20.93 7.90 5.46
CA LEU A 637 -20.05 8.21 4.33
C LEU A 637 -20.43 7.46 3.04
N GLY A 638 -21.35 6.50 3.10
CA GLY A 638 -21.73 5.64 1.97
C GLY A 638 -20.64 4.63 1.58
N PHE A 639 -19.82 4.19 2.53
CA PHE A 639 -18.70 3.26 2.31
C PHE A 639 -18.86 1.91 3.03
N ASP A 640 -19.90 1.72 3.84
CA ASP A 640 -20.12 0.50 4.61
C ASP A 640 -20.21 -0.77 3.77
N GLU A 641 -20.83 -0.71 2.58
CA GLU A 641 -20.90 -1.85 1.65
C GLU A 641 -19.53 -2.36 1.16
N LYS A 642 -18.45 -1.59 1.37
CA LYS A 642 -17.09 -2.00 1.00
C LYS A 642 -16.43 -2.93 2.02
N TYR A 643 -16.95 -3.00 3.25
CA TYR A 643 -16.26 -3.67 4.35
C TYR A 643 -17.11 -4.76 5.00
N SER A 644 -16.43 -5.79 5.49
CA SER A 644 -17.02 -6.74 6.43
C SER A 644 -16.90 -6.21 7.87
N PHE A 645 -18.03 -6.23 8.58
CA PHE A 645 -18.12 -5.95 10.02
C PHE A 645 -18.13 -7.21 10.87
N ASP A 646 -17.97 -8.38 10.25
CA ASP A 646 -17.93 -9.65 10.95
C ASP A 646 -16.66 -9.72 11.80
N ARG A 647 -16.82 -10.29 12.99
CA ARG A 647 -15.69 -10.56 13.86
C ARG A 647 -14.69 -11.47 13.12
N PRO A 648 -13.37 -11.17 13.16
CA PRO A 648 -12.36 -11.92 12.42
C PRO A 648 -12.37 -13.42 12.76
N LEU A 649 -12.15 -14.25 11.75
CA LEU A 649 -12.07 -15.71 11.85
C LEU A 649 -10.88 -16.20 11.03
N THR A 650 -10.32 -17.36 11.42
CA THR A 650 -9.21 -17.98 10.68
C THR A 650 -9.63 -18.24 9.22
N VAL A 651 -8.84 -17.70 8.29
CA VAL A 651 -8.90 -17.94 6.86
C VAL A 651 -7.94 -19.06 6.50
N HIS A 652 -8.49 -20.19 6.06
CA HIS A 652 -7.68 -21.34 5.68
C HIS A 652 -7.00 -21.13 4.34
N HIS A 653 -5.69 -21.38 4.29
CA HIS A 653 -4.94 -21.40 3.05
C HIS A 653 -5.35 -22.56 2.14
N PRO A 654 -5.41 -22.34 0.81
CA PRO A 654 -5.67 -23.41 -0.14
C PRO A 654 -4.64 -24.54 -0.06
N ILE A 655 -5.11 -25.79 -0.13
CA ILE A 655 -4.25 -26.98 -0.17
C ILE A 655 -3.69 -27.13 -1.59
N MET A 656 -2.36 -27.18 -1.69
CA MET A 656 -1.65 -27.32 -2.97
C MET A 656 -1.67 -28.76 -3.49
N ILE A 657 -2.17 -28.94 -4.72
CA ILE A 657 -2.22 -30.24 -5.41
C ILE A 657 -1.23 -30.18 -6.58
N ASN A 658 -0.26 -31.11 -6.64
CA ASN A 658 0.91 -30.96 -7.50
C ASN A 658 1.04 -31.98 -8.63
N SER A 659 0.58 -33.22 -8.43
CA SER A 659 0.66 -34.28 -9.44
C SER A 659 -0.38 -34.09 -10.53
N TYR A 660 -0.04 -34.52 -11.75
CA TYR A 660 -0.91 -34.40 -12.91
C TYR A 660 -2.22 -35.17 -12.71
N ALA A 661 -2.13 -36.43 -12.23
CA ALA A 661 -3.28 -37.28 -12.00
C ALA A 661 -4.26 -36.70 -10.97
N ALA A 662 -3.75 -36.14 -9.87
CA ALA A 662 -4.59 -35.51 -8.85
C ALA A 662 -5.26 -34.24 -9.39
N CYS A 663 -4.50 -33.37 -10.07
CA CYS A 663 -5.03 -32.17 -10.69
C CYS A 663 -6.15 -32.51 -11.68
N LYS A 664 -5.93 -33.50 -12.55
CA LYS A 664 -6.93 -33.98 -13.51
C LYS A 664 -8.17 -34.53 -12.80
N THR A 665 -7.99 -35.38 -11.79
CA THR A 665 -9.11 -35.95 -11.02
C THR A 665 -9.99 -34.87 -10.39
N ILE A 666 -9.38 -33.85 -9.79
CA ILE A 666 -10.10 -32.73 -9.18
C ILE A 666 -10.79 -31.85 -10.23
N LEU A 667 -10.10 -31.52 -11.33
CA LEU A 667 -10.63 -30.62 -12.35
C LEU A 667 -11.74 -31.25 -13.21
N ASP A 668 -11.75 -32.58 -13.36
CA ASP A 668 -12.80 -33.33 -14.05
C ASP A 668 -14.04 -33.56 -13.17
N ASN A 669 -13.91 -33.46 -11.84
CA ASN A 669 -14.98 -33.77 -10.89
C ASN A 669 -15.72 -32.51 -10.41
N GLN A 670 -16.67 -32.05 -11.22
CA GLN A 670 -17.54 -30.93 -10.87
C GLN A 670 -18.54 -31.24 -9.75
N THR A 671 -18.76 -32.51 -9.39
CA THR A 671 -19.70 -32.89 -8.33
C THR A 671 -19.14 -32.49 -6.97
N ASP A 672 -17.89 -32.91 -6.72
CA ASP A 672 -17.24 -32.77 -5.43
C ASP A 672 -16.38 -31.50 -5.33
N PHE A 673 -15.95 -30.94 -6.46
CA PHE A 673 -15.11 -29.75 -6.53
C PHE A 673 -15.77 -28.66 -7.39
N LYS A 674 -15.98 -27.47 -6.81
CA LYS A 674 -16.69 -26.34 -7.43
C LYS A 674 -15.76 -25.22 -7.82
N VAL A 675 -16.09 -24.48 -8.89
CA VAL A 675 -15.35 -23.27 -9.26
C VAL A 675 -15.52 -22.15 -8.24
N THR A 676 -14.48 -21.34 -8.05
CA THR A 676 -14.39 -20.36 -6.94
C THR A 676 -14.57 -18.90 -7.38
N TRP A 677 -14.55 -18.63 -8.68
CA TRP A 677 -14.44 -17.27 -9.24
C TRP A 677 -15.74 -16.47 -9.23
N GLY A 678 -16.89 -17.14 -9.02
CA GLY A 678 -18.22 -16.54 -9.14
C GLY A 678 -18.41 -15.28 -8.28
N LYS A 679 -17.94 -15.29 -7.02
CA LYS A 679 -18.07 -14.13 -6.13
C LYS A 679 -17.28 -12.91 -6.63
N SER A 680 -16.07 -13.11 -7.15
CA SER A 680 -15.26 -12.01 -7.69
C SER A 680 -15.86 -11.46 -8.98
N ILE A 681 -16.35 -12.33 -9.87
CA ILE A 681 -17.00 -11.90 -11.12
C ILE A 681 -18.29 -11.15 -10.82
N GLU A 682 -19.15 -11.70 -9.96
CA GLU A 682 -20.39 -11.05 -9.52
C GLU A 682 -20.09 -9.68 -8.89
N PHE A 683 -19.08 -9.59 -8.00
CA PHE A 683 -18.67 -8.32 -7.41
C PHE A 683 -18.26 -7.26 -8.44
N LEU A 684 -17.50 -7.63 -9.47
CA LEU A 684 -17.07 -6.67 -10.50
C LEU A 684 -18.21 -6.23 -11.42
N MET A 685 -19.11 -7.17 -11.76
CA MET A 685 -20.18 -6.96 -12.74
C MET A 685 -21.47 -6.41 -12.13
N HIS A 686 -21.63 -6.49 -10.81
CA HIS A 686 -22.82 -6.00 -10.10
C HIS A 686 -23.11 -4.53 -10.45
N LYS A 687 -24.35 -4.26 -10.85
CA LYS A 687 -24.77 -2.91 -11.25
C LYS A 687 -26.24 -2.66 -10.91
N ASN A 688 -26.55 -1.47 -10.40
CA ASN A 688 -27.92 -1.05 -10.07
C ASN A 688 -28.70 -2.07 -9.23
N ASN A 689 -28.05 -2.66 -8.22
CA ASN A 689 -28.60 -3.74 -7.37
C ASN A 689 -28.94 -5.05 -8.08
N ILE A 690 -28.43 -5.25 -9.30
CA ILE A 690 -28.56 -6.49 -10.07
C ILE A 690 -27.21 -7.24 -10.05
N PRO A 691 -27.19 -8.51 -9.61
CA PRO A 691 -25.98 -9.33 -9.52
C PRO A 691 -25.60 -9.95 -10.88
N TYR A 692 -25.26 -9.10 -11.85
CA TYR A 692 -24.77 -9.56 -13.15
C TYR A 692 -23.49 -10.40 -13.00
N GLY A 693 -23.15 -11.18 -14.03
CA GLY A 693 -21.95 -12.03 -14.02
C GLY A 693 -22.13 -13.36 -13.27
N LYS A 694 -23.16 -13.51 -12.43
CA LYS A 694 -23.46 -14.76 -11.71
C LYS A 694 -23.67 -15.96 -12.63
N ASP A 695 -24.28 -15.74 -13.80
CA ASP A 695 -24.60 -16.77 -14.81
C ASP A 695 -23.54 -16.91 -15.90
N PHE A 696 -22.43 -16.18 -15.81
CA PHE A 696 -21.29 -16.32 -16.70
C PHE A 696 -20.67 -17.73 -16.62
N MET A 697 -20.16 -18.24 -17.74
CA MET A 697 -19.66 -19.63 -17.85
C MET A 697 -18.56 -20.06 -16.85
N LEU A 698 -17.81 -19.13 -16.27
CA LEU A 698 -16.80 -19.42 -15.24
C LEU A 698 -17.21 -19.03 -13.82
N SER A 699 -18.42 -18.52 -13.63
CA SER A 699 -18.93 -18.11 -12.33
C SER A 699 -19.53 -19.24 -11.51
N GLY A 700 -19.76 -20.41 -12.09
CA GLY A 700 -20.39 -21.53 -11.41
C GLY A 700 -20.59 -22.76 -12.29
N ASP A 701 -21.21 -23.78 -11.69
CA ASP A 701 -21.51 -25.08 -12.31
C ASP A 701 -23.02 -25.27 -12.58
N ARG A 702 -23.81 -24.19 -12.59
CA ARG A 702 -25.26 -24.26 -12.80
C ARG A 702 -25.59 -24.44 -14.29
N PRO A 703 -26.80 -24.92 -14.65
CA PRO A 703 -27.25 -24.97 -16.04
C PRO A 703 -27.09 -23.63 -16.79
N ALA A 704 -27.36 -22.49 -16.13
CA ALA A 704 -27.16 -21.17 -16.71
C ALA A 704 -25.70 -20.89 -17.12
N ASN A 705 -24.72 -21.35 -16.32
CA ASN A 705 -23.31 -21.22 -16.64
C ASN A 705 -22.94 -22.07 -17.88
N ALA A 706 -23.50 -23.28 -18.00
CA ALA A 706 -23.30 -24.14 -19.16
C ALA A 706 -23.94 -23.55 -20.44
N GLU A 707 -25.14 -22.96 -20.34
CA GLU A 707 -25.79 -22.26 -21.46
C GLU A 707 -25.02 -21.02 -21.89
N SER A 708 -24.49 -20.24 -20.92
CA SER A 708 -23.57 -19.14 -21.21
C SER A 708 -22.36 -19.61 -22.04
N ARG A 709 -21.78 -20.76 -21.68
CA ARG A 709 -20.65 -21.34 -22.43
C ARG A 709 -21.04 -21.67 -23.87
N LYS A 710 -22.16 -22.36 -24.08
CA LYS A 710 -22.65 -22.73 -25.42
C LYS A 710 -22.95 -21.51 -26.28
N MET A 711 -23.57 -20.49 -25.69
CA MET A 711 -23.86 -19.23 -26.38
C MET A 711 -22.57 -18.54 -26.84
N MET A 712 -21.59 -18.41 -25.95
CA MET A 712 -20.31 -17.77 -26.27
C MET A 712 -19.50 -18.60 -27.27
N ASP A 713 -19.50 -19.93 -27.15
CA ASP A 713 -18.87 -20.85 -28.10
C ASP A 713 -19.42 -20.64 -29.52
N LYS A 714 -20.75 -20.69 -29.67
CA LYS A 714 -21.44 -20.50 -30.95
C LYS A 714 -21.19 -19.12 -31.55
N ALA A 715 -21.05 -18.09 -30.73
CA ALA A 715 -20.81 -16.73 -31.19
C ALA A 715 -19.35 -16.49 -31.61
N LEU A 716 -18.39 -17.12 -30.91
CA LEU A 716 -16.95 -16.99 -31.13
C LEU A 716 -16.43 -17.89 -32.26
N TYR A 717 -16.86 -19.15 -32.35
CA TYR A 717 -16.36 -20.10 -33.34
C TYR A 717 -17.24 -20.11 -34.60
N TYR A 718 -17.13 -19.05 -35.41
CA TYR A 718 -17.92 -18.86 -36.64
C TYR A 718 -17.03 -18.79 -37.89
N SER A 719 -17.47 -19.41 -39.00
CA SER A 719 -16.80 -19.36 -40.32
C SER A 719 -15.34 -19.92 -40.30
N GLU A 720 -14.44 -19.36 -41.10
CA GLU A 720 -12.99 -19.68 -41.16
C GLU A 720 -12.21 -19.11 -39.95
N TRP A 721 -12.72 -19.26 -38.73
CA TRP A 721 -12.19 -18.63 -37.50
C TRP A 721 -10.68 -18.81 -37.29
N GLU A 722 -10.17 -20.04 -37.41
CA GLU A 722 -8.75 -20.31 -37.22
C GLU A 722 -7.86 -19.55 -38.22
N LYS A 723 -8.28 -19.51 -39.49
CA LYS A 723 -7.56 -18.80 -40.55
C LYS A 723 -7.58 -17.28 -40.35
N GLN A 724 -8.73 -16.75 -39.93
CA GLN A 724 -8.88 -15.32 -39.59
C GLN A 724 -7.99 -14.94 -38.39
N ILE A 725 -7.91 -15.78 -37.35
CA ILE A 725 -6.99 -15.60 -36.22
C ILE A 725 -5.53 -15.59 -36.68
N LYS A 726 -5.10 -16.61 -37.44
CA LYS A 726 -3.71 -16.69 -37.91
C LYS A 726 -3.34 -15.43 -38.69
N LYS A 727 -4.20 -15.03 -39.64
CA LYS A 727 -3.98 -13.79 -40.40
C LYS A 727 -3.91 -12.56 -39.49
N PHE A 728 -4.87 -12.38 -38.59
CA PHE A 728 -4.87 -11.26 -37.65
C PHE A 728 -3.58 -11.19 -36.82
N TYR A 729 -3.16 -12.31 -36.22
CA TYR A 729 -1.99 -12.33 -35.34
C TYR A 729 -0.67 -12.17 -36.09
N GLU A 730 -0.58 -12.63 -37.34
CA GLU A 730 0.55 -12.31 -38.21
C GLU A 730 0.63 -10.81 -38.48
N ASP A 731 -0.49 -10.22 -38.95
CA ASP A 731 -0.58 -8.82 -39.34
C ASP A 731 -0.33 -7.87 -38.15
N ILE A 732 -0.99 -8.09 -37.01
CA ILE A 732 -0.87 -7.20 -35.85
C ILE A 732 0.50 -7.31 -35.18
N THR A 733 1.09 -8.51 -35.12
CA THR A 733 2.43 -8.70 -34.53
C THR A 733 3.45 -7.95 -35.36
N LEU A 734 3.38 -8.08 -36.69
CA LEU A 734 4.28 -7.39 -37.59
C LEU A 734 4.07 -5.86 -37.54
N LYS A 735 2.81 -5.40 -37.52
CA LYS A 735 2.46 -3.98 -37.36
C LYS A 735 3.04 -3.39 -36.07
N LEU A 736 2.87 -4.08 -34.94
CA LEU A 736 3.41 -3.63 -33.66
C LEU A 736 4.94 -3.63 -33.66
N LEU A 737 5.59 -4.62 -34.27
CA LEU A 737 7.04 -4.62 -34.44
C LEU A 737 7.51 -3.40 -35.25
N HIS A 738 6.86 -3.05 -36.35
CA HIS A 738 7.19 -1.84 -37.12
C HIS A 738 6.95 -0.55 -36.34
N GLN A 739 5.85 -0.46 -35.58
CA GLN A 739 5.46 0.74 -34.87
C GLN A 739 6.25 0.99 -33.58
N LYS A 740 6.63 -0.08 -32.88
CA LYS A 740 7.15 -0.02 -31.51
C LYS A 740 8.63 -0.37 -31.41
N SER A 741 9.24 -0.90 -32.48
CA SER A 741 10.67 -1.12 -32.50
C SER A 741 11.45 0.15 -32.83
N TYR A 742 12.70 0.18 -32.37
CA TYR A 742 13.61 1.29 -32.56
C TYR A 742 15.05 0.78 -32.63
N LYS A 743 15.93 1.54 -33.30
CA LYS A 743 17.36 1.19 -33.37
C LYS A 743 18.13 1.84 -32.22
N ILE A 744 18.78 1.03 -31.39
CA ILE A 744 19.78 1.50 -30.40
C ILE A 744 21.13 0.96 -30.81
N ALA A 745 22.12 1.86 -30.95
CA ALA A 745 23.46 1.51 -31.41
C ALA A 745 23.45 0.66 -32.69
N GLY A 746 22.52 0.95 -33.61
CA GLY A 746 22.37 0.26 -34.90
C GLY A 746 21.63 -1.09 -34.86
N ILE A 747 21.24 -1.58 -33.68
CA ILE A 747 20.53 -2.86 -33.51
C ILE A 747 19.04 -2.58 -33.26
N ASN A 748 18.16 -3.35 -33.89
CA ASN A 748 16.73 -3.22 -33.62
C ASN A 748 16.39 -3.74 -32.23
N GLN A 749 15.53 -3.03 -31.51
CA GLN A 749 15.09 -3.40 -30.18
C GLN A 749 13.62 -3.08 -29.99
N VAL A 750 12.91 -3.91 -29.22
CA VAL A 750 11.54 -3.66 -28.76
C VAL A 750 11.34 -4.23 -27.36
N ASP A 751 10.42 -3.67 -26.58
CA ASP A 751 9.86 -4.39 -25.43
C ASP A 751 8.81 -5.38 -25.93
N ILE A 752 9.21 -6.65 -26.09
CA ILE A 752 8.37 -7.66 -26.72
C ILE A 752 7.14 -8.01 -25.88
N VAL A 753 7.21 -7.81 -24.56
CA VAL A 753 6.12 -8.11 -23.64
C VAL A 753 5.12 -6.97 -23.64
N ARG A 754 5.59 -5.77 -23.30
CA ARG A 754 4.75 -4.59 -23.11
C ARG A 754 4.13 -4.11 -24.43
N ASP A 755 4.94 -3.99 -25.47
CA ASP A 755 4.54 -3.25 -26.69
C ASP A 755 4.03 -4.16 -27.81
N VAL A 756 4.30 -5.47 -27.74
CA VAL A 756 3.90 -6.43 -28.79
C VAL A 756 2.97 -7.51 -28.23
N ALA A 757 3.42 -8.31 -27.26
CA ALA A 757 2.64 -9.43 -26.73
C ALA A 757 1.31 -8.97 -26.11
N ASN A 758 1.37 -7.99 -25.21
CA ASN A 758 0.21 -7.43 -24.54
C ASN A 758 -0.72 -6.70 -25.53
N PHE A 759 -0.17 -5.83 -26.38
CA PHE A 759 -0.97 -5.03 -27.31
C PHE A 759 -1.64 -5.87 -28.39
N ALA A 760 -1.01 -6.92 -28.90
CA ALA A 760 -1.65 -7.84 -29.84
C ALA A 760 -2.96 -8.41 -29.27
N GLN A 761 -2.98 -8.76 -27.98
CA GLN A 761 -4.20 -9.25 -27.31
C GLN A 761 -5.24 -8.16 -27.10
N VAL A 762 -4.80 -6.92 -26.82
CA VAL A 762 -5.70 -5.77 -26.68
C VAL A 762 -6.40 -5.46 -27.99
N HIS A 763 -5.66 -5.42 -29.11
CA HIS A 763 -6.24 -5.23 -30.44
C HIS A 763 -7.21 -6.36 -30.79
N PHE A 764 -6.82 -7.61 -30.53
CA PHE A 764 -7.72 -8.76 -30.76
C PHE A 764 -9.03 -8.62 -29.97
N CYS A 765 -8.92 -8.31 -28.67
CA CYS A 765 -10.06 -8.12 -27.79
C CYS A 765 -10.97 -6.96 -28.23
N ALA A 766 -10.36 -5.84 -28.62
CA ALA A 766 -11.08 -4.69 -29.11
C ALA A 766 -11.81 -4.97 -30.42
N SER A 767 -11.19 -5.70 -31.36
CA SER A 767 -11.83 -6.09 -32.62
C SER A 767 -12.94 -7.12 -32.41
N VAL A 768 -12.78 -8.08 -31.49
CA VAL A 768 -13.80 -9.10 -31.22
C VAL A 768 -15.05 -8.50 -30.55
N PHE A 769 -14.86 -7.63 -29.54
CA PHE A 769 -15.95 -7.10 -28.71
C PHE A 769 -16.31 -5.63 -28.98
N SER A 770 -15.74 -5.01 -30.02
CA SER A 770 -15.95 -3.59 -30.37
C SER A 770 -15.63 -2.63 -29.21
N LEU A 771 -14.52 -2.87 -28.51
CA LEU A 771 -14.07 -2.03 -27.39
C LEU A 771 -13.50 -0.69 -27.89
N PRO A 772 -13.59 0.39 -27.11
CA PRO A 772 -13.26 1.76 -27.54
C PRO A 772 -11.74 2.05 -27.56
N LEU A 773 -10.96 1.24 -28.29
CA LEU A 773 -9.51 1.38 -28.38
C LEU A 773 -9.11 2.59 -29.23
N LYS A 774 -8.24 3.43 -28.66
CA LYS A 774 -7.67 4.62 -29.30
C LYS A 774 -6.37 4.24 -30.02
N THR A 775 -6.35 4.49 -31.32
CA THR A 775 -5.21 4.22 -32.20
C THR A 775 -5.05 5.37 -33.19
N GLU A 776 -3.97 5.41 -33.97
CA GLU A 776 -3.82 6.39 -35.05
C GLU A 776 -4.97 6.31 -36.08
N HIS A 777 -5.50 5.11 -36.30
CA HIS A 777 -6.59 4.85 -37.24
C HIS A 777 -7.97 5.09 -36.61
N ASN A 778 -8.05 5.10 -35.28
CA ASN A 778 -9.24 5.44 -34.49
C ASN A 778 -8.90 6.48 -33.39
N PRO A 779 -8.61 7.75 -33.76
CA PRO A 779 -8.14 8.76 -32.81
C PRO A 779 -9.21 9.16 -31.78
N ARG A 780 -10.49 8.87 -32.06
CA ARG A 780 -11.62 9.12 -31.16
C ARG A 780 -11.90 7.98 -30.19
N GLY A 781 -11.10 6.91 -30.19
CA GLY A 781 -11.13 5.92 -29.12
C GLY A 781 -10.86 6.56 -27.76
N ILE A 782 -11.26 5.87 -26.70
CA ILE A 782 -11.27 6.39 -25.33
C ILE A 782 -10.01 5.97 -24.58
N TYR A 783 -9.67 4.68 -24.67
CA TYR A 783 -8.50 4.12 -23.97
C TYR A 783 -7.37 3.85 -24.95
N THR A 784 -6.15 4.25 -24.60
CA THR A 784 -4.94 3.80 -25.29
C THR A 784 -4.72 2.29 -25.10
N GLU A 785 -3.78 1.72 -25.85
CA GLU A 785 -3.39 0.30 -25.72
C GLU A 785 -2.95 -0.05 -24.28
N ALA A 786 -2.15 0.82 -23.67
CA ALA A 786 -1.65 0.65 -22.30
C ALA A 786 -2.76 0.74 -21.25
N GLU A 787 -3.65 1.74 -21.36
CA GLU A 787 -4.78 1.90 -20.44
C GLU A 787 -5.75 0.71 -20.54
N LEU A 788 -6.11 0.28 -21.75
CA LEU A 788 -7.02 -0.85 -21.94
C LEU A 788 -6.39 -2.18 -21.48
N TYR A 789 -5.08 -2.39 -21.71
CA TYR A 789 -4.36 -3.52 -21.14
C TYR A 789 -4.40 -3.50 -19.61
N GLY A 790 -4.08 -2.36 -18.99
CA GLY A 790 -4.06 -2.19 -17.54
C GLY A 790 -5.41 -2.53 -16.91
N ILE A 791 -6.51 -2.03 -17.48
CA ILE A 791 -7.88 -2.36 -17.05
C ILE A 791 -8.13 -3.87 -17.13
N MET A 792 -7.84 -4.50 -18.26
CA MET A 792 -8.10 -5.93 -18.47
C MET A 792 -7.25 -6.82 -17.57
N ALA A 793 -5.97 -6.48 -17.40
CA ALA A 793 -5.06 -7.21 -16.53
C ALA A 793 -5.45 -7.07 -15.05
N LEU A 794 -5.96 -5.91 -14.63
CA LEU A 794 -6.46 -5.68 -13.27
C LEU A 794 -7.72 -6.50 -12.99
N VAL A 795 -8.69 -6.49 -13.92
CA VAL A 795 -9.91 -7.32 -13.85
C VAL A 795 -9.55 -8.80 -13.77
N PHE A 796 -8.65 -9.26 -14.64
CA PHE A 796 -8.18 -10.63 -14.64
C PHE A 796 -7.47 -11.00 -13.32
N THR A 797 -6.64 -10.11 -12.80
CA THR A 797 -5.96 -10.31 -11.50
C THR A 797 -6.96 -10.44 -10.36
N CYS A 798 -7.97 -9.56 -10.30
CA CYS A 798 -9.02 -9.62 -9.28
C CYS A 798 -9.84 -10.92 -9.33
N ILE A 799 -10.05 -11.48 -10.52
CA ILE A 799 -10.83 -12.72 -10.69
C ILE A 799 -9.99 -13.96 -10.39
N PHE A 800 -8.76 -14.02 -10.90
CA PHE A 800 -7.98 -15.26 -10.98
C PHE A 800 -6.73 -15.29 -10.07
N PHE A 801 -6.20 -14.14 -9.65
CA PHE A 801 -4.89 -14.01 -8.99
C PHE A 801 -4.90 -13.10 -7.74
N ASP A 802 -6.06 -12.95 -7.10
CA ASP A 802 -6.21 -12.21 -5.83
C ASP A 802 -5.67 -13.03 -4.64
N ALA A 803 -4.35 -13.01 -4.48
CA ALA A 803 -3.62 -13.89 -3.56
C ALA A 803 -2.81 -13.16 -2.47
N ASP A 804 -2.67 -11.83 -2.55
CA ASP A 804 -2.01 -11.03 -1.52
C ASP A 804 -3.08 -10.32 -0.66
N PRO A 805 -3.27 -10.73 0.62
CA PRO A 805 -4.30 -10.15 1.47
C PRO A 805 -4.21 -8.63 1.60
N ALA A 806 -3.02 -8.06 1.74
CA ALA A 806 -2.84 -6.62 1.94
C ALA A 806 -3.00 -5.80 0.65
N LYS A 807 -3.03 -6.45 -0.53
CA LYS A 807 -3.29 -5.79 -1.82
C LYS A 807 -4.68 -6.10 -2.37
N SER A 808 -5.39 -7.07 -1.79
CA SER A 808 -6.69 -7.56 -2.28
C SER A 808 -7.77 -6.48 -2.25
N PHE A 809 -7.92 -5.76 -1.14
CA PHE A 809 -8.91 -4.69 -1.03
C PHE A 809 -8.71 -3.57 -2.08
N PRO A 810 -7.54 -2.91 -2.19
CA PRO A 810 -7.35 -1.87 -3.20
C PRO A 810 -7.46 -2.43 -4.64
N LEU A 811 -6.96 -3.64 -4.90
CA LEU A 811 -7.14 -4.34 -6.17
C LEU A 811 -8.63 -4.45 -6.55
N ARG A 812 -9.48 -4.89 -5.62
CA ARG A 812 -10.92 -5.04 -5.84
C ARG A 812 -11.62 -3.71 -6.10
N GLN A 813 -11.31 -2.68 -5.30
CA GLN A 813 -11.93 -1.36 -5.46
C GLN A 813 -11.58 -0.74 -6.83
N GLU A 814 -10.30 -0.74 -7.21
CA GLU A 814 -9.88 -0.22 -8.51
C GLU A 814 -10.40 -1.08 -9.67
N ALA A 815 -10.31 -2.42 -9.58
CA ALA A 815 -10.86 -3.31 -10.61
C ALA A 815 -12.36 -3.08 -10.83
N ARG A 816 -13.13 -2.89 -9.75
CA ARG A 816 -14.56 -2.59 -9.86
C ARG A 816 -14.79 -1.23 -10.52
N LYS A 817 -14.11 -0.18 -10.08
CA LYS A 817 -14.21 1.17 -10.66
C LYS A 817 -13.95 1.16 -12.18
N PHE A 818 -12.86 0.52 -12.62
CA PHE A 818 -12.54 0.41 -14.05
C PHE A 818 -13.52 -0.47 -14.81
N THR A 819 -13.97 -1.59 -14.23
CA THR A 819 -15.00 -2.45 -14.83
C THR A 819 -16.30 -1.67 -15.06
N GLN A 820 -16.71 -0.86 -14.07
CA GLN A 820 -17.93 -0.06 -14.16
C GLN A 820 -17.82 0.99 -15.28
N GLY A 821 -16.71 1.73 -15.34
CA GLY A 821 -16.48 2.72 -16.39
C GLY A 821 -16.39 2.13 -17.79
N LEU A 822 -15.68 1.01 -17.96
CA LEU A 822 -15.61 0.30 -19.24
C LEU A 822 -16.98 -0.24 -19.66
N GLY A 823 -17.71 -0.85 -18.72
CA GLY A 823 -19.02 -1.42 -19.00
C GLY A 823 -20.05 -0.39 -19.42
N ASP A 824 -20.03 0.83 -18.86
CA ASP A 824 -20.89 1.94 -19.32
C ASP A 824 -20.63 2.29 -20.79
N ILE A 825 -19.36 2.30 -21.22
CA ILE A 825 -19.02 2.59 -22.61
C ILE A 825 -19.44 1.45 -23.55
N VAL A 826 -19.15 0.20 -23.17
CA VAL A 826 -19.55 -0.97 -23.96
C VAL A 826 -21.09 -1.02 -24.07
N MET A 827 -21.80 -0.65 -23.00
CA MET A 827 -23.25 -0.58 -22.98
C MET A 827 -23.81 0.41 -24.00
N LEU A 828 -23.21 1.60 -24.15
CA LEU A 828 -23.61 2.56 -25.16
C LEU A 828 -23.46 1.97 -26.58
N ASN A 829 -22.34 1.30 -26.84
CA ASN A 829 -22.11 0.65 -28.14
C ASN A 829 -23.13 -0.46 -28.43
N VAL A 830 -23.40 -1.33 -27.46
CA VAL A 830 -24.37 -2.44 -27.62
C VAL A 830 -25.79 -1.90 -27.81
N LYS A 831 -26.22 -0.88 -27.05
CA LYS A 831 -27.54 -0.25 -27.22
C LYS A 831 -27.69 0.37 -28.61
N LEU A 832 -26.67 1.08 -29.10
CA LEU A 832 -26.66 1.65 -30.45
C LEU A 832 -26.82 0.55 -31.51
N ILE A 833 -26.11 -0.57 -31.38
CA ILE A 833 -26.21 -1.72 -32.29
C ILE A 833 -27.61 -2.35 -32.22
N SER A 834 -28.21 -2.47 -31.03
CA SER A 834 -29.56 -3.05 -30.87
C SER A 834 -30.67 -2.16 -31.46
N GLN A 835 -30.51 -0.84 -31.42
CA GLN A 835 -31.55 0.12 -31.82
C GLN A 835 -31.54 0.45 -33.32
N THR A 836 -30.39 0.31 -34.00
CA THR A 836 -30.20 0.88 -35.34
C THR A 836 -30.67 0.00 -36.50
N GLY A 837 -30.95 -1.29 -36.31
CA GLY A 837 -31.32 -2.18 -37.43
C GLY A 837 -30.31 -2.11 -38.61
N ILE A 838 -30.69 -2.50 -39.84
CA ILE A 838 -29.81 -2.58 -41.03
C ILE A 838 -29.44 -1.16 -41.58
N LEU A 839 -29.03 -0.22 -40.73
CA LEU A 839 -28.51 1.11 -41.14
C LEU A 839 -27.13 1.41 -40.52
N ALA A 840 -26.25 0.39 -40.47
CA ALA A 840 -24.88 0.51 -39.96
C ALA A 840 -23.82 0.86 -41.03
N SER A 841 -24.20 1.58 -42.09
CA SER A 841 -23.30 1.87 -43.23
C SER A 841 -22.14 2.85 -42.90
N ILE A 842 -22.17 3.50 -41.73
CA ILE A 842 -21.11 4.42 -41.29
C ILE A 842 -20.03 3.69 -40.46
N ALA A 843 -20.39 2.67 -39.67
CA ALA A 843 -19.44 1.85 -38.92
C ALA A 843 -18.75 0.80 -39.80
N GLU A 844 -19.44 0.27 -40.82
CA GLU A 844 -18.87 -0.66 -41.82
C GLU A 844 -17.72 -0.05 -42.65
N LYS A 845 -17.64 1.29 -42.76
CA LYS A 845 -16.55 1.95 -43.50
C LYS A 845 -15.21 1.99 -42.77
N LEU A 846 -15.20 1.86 -41.44
CA LEU A 846 -13.98 1.81 -40.62
C LEU A 846 -13.38 0.40 -40.51
N HIS A 847 -14.19 -0.65 -40.72
CA HIS A 847 -13.79 -2.06 -40.59
C HIS A 847 -13.47 -2.78 -41.92
N LYS A 848 -13.51 -2.09 -43.06
CA LYS A 848 -13.44 -2.72 -44.39
C LYS A 848 -12.07 -3.31 -44.78
N GLN A 849 -11.08 -3.30 -43.91
CA GLN A 849 -9.72 -3.81 -44.17
C GLN A 849 -9.10 -4.61 -43.01
N ASP A 850 -9.90 -5.20 -42.10
CA ASP A 850 -9.34 -5.92 -40.94
C ASP A 850 -9.61 -7.43 -41.03
N ALA A 851 -8.67 -8.27 -40.61
CA ALA A 851 -8.74 -9.74 -40.78
C ALA A 851 -9.93 -10.42 -40.04
N LEU A 852 -10.58 -9.68 -39.14
CA LEU A 852 -11.71 -10.10 -38.31
C LEU A 852 -13.04 -9.44 -38.73
N THR A 853 -13.30 -9.27 -40.03
CA THR A 853 -14.51 -8.61 -40.57
C THR A 853 -15.84 -9.16 -40.04
N ASP A 854 -15.87 -10.44 -39.65
CA ASP A 854 -17.07 -11.12 -39.13
C ASP A 854 -17.30 -10.92 -37.61
N TYR A 855 -16.47 -10.12 -36.94
CA TYR A 855 -16.53 -9.85 -35.49
C TYR A 855 -16.84 -8.37 -35.19
N GLY A 856 -16.72 -7.94 -33.92
CA GLY A 856 -17.10 -6.60 -33.48
C GLY A 856 -18.62 -6.43 -33.47
N VAL A 857 -19.15 -5.61 -34.38
CA VAL A 857 -20.61 -5.38 -34.52
C VAL A 857 -21.35 -6.70 -34.82
N HIS A 858 -20.79 -7.55 -35.67
CA HIS A 858 -21.41 -8.84 -36.02
C HIS A 858 -21.41 -9.82 -34.85
N MET A 859 -20.36 -9.81 -34.03
CA MET A 859 -20.30 -10.59 -32.79
C MET A 859 -21.37 -10.15 -31.80
N ILE A 860 -21.50 -8.84 -31.57
CA ILE A 860 -22.52 -8.27 -30.68
C ILE A 860 -23.93 -8.62 -31.17
N ARG A 861 -24.18 -8.58 -32.48
CA ARG A 861 -25.48 -9.00 -33.06
C ARG A 861 -25.79 -10.47 -32.80
N ARG A 862 -24.81 -11.38 -33.03
CA ARG A 862 -24.99 -12.81 -32.72
C ARG A 862 -25.32 -13.04 -31.25
N LEU A 863 -24.75 -12.25 -30.34
CA LEU A 863 -25.09 -12.31 -28.92
C LEU A 863 -26.50 -11.75 -28.65
N LEU A 864 -26.93 -10.67 -29.31
CA LEU A 864 -28.30 -10.13 -29.19
C LEU A 864 -29.37 -11.13 -29.69
N ASP A 865 -29.03 -11.97 -30.67
CA ASP A 865 -29.91 -13.02 -31.18
C ASP A 865 -30.18 -14.15 -30.15
N SER A 866 -29.47 -14.17 -29.02
CA SER A 866 -29.69 -15.14 -27.92
C SER A 866 -30.90 -14.81 -27.02
N HIS A 867 -31.63 -13.73 -27.29
CA HIS A 867 -32.78 -13.23 -26.50
C HIS A 867 -32.45 -12.71 -25.09
N HIS A 868 -31.18 -12.53 -24.74
CA HIS A 868 -30.77 -11.78 -23.55
C HIS A 868 -30.90 -10.25 -23.78
N SER A 869 -31.12 -9.50 -22.69
CA SER A 869 -31.09 -8.04 -22.78
C SER A 869 -29.68 -7.52 -23.09
N PRO A 870 -29.53 -6.32 -23.66
CA PRO A 870 -28.23 -5.66 -23.80
C PRO A 870 -27.44 -5.64 -22.49
N GLU A 871 -28.12 -5.43 -21.36
CA GLU A 871 -27.49 -5.36 -20.04
C GLU A 871 -26.90 -6.73 -19.64
N GLU A 872 -27.65 -7.82 -19.82
CA GLU A 872 -27.15 -9.18 -19.58
C GLU A 872 -25.98 -9.53 -20.50
N ILE A 873 -26.05 -9.17 -21.79
CA ILE A 873 -24.97 -9.43 -22.73
C ILE A 873 -23.68 -8.72 -22.31
N VAL A 874 -23.76 -7.45 -21.93
CA VAL A 874 -22.58 -6.66 -21.56
C VAL A 874 -22.01 -7.12 -20.22
N TRP A 875 -22.82 -7.10 -19.17
CA TRP A 875 -22.35 -7.29 -17.80
C TRP A 875 -22.16 -8.76 -17.44
N THR A 876 -22.92 -9.69 -18.01
CA THR A 876 -22.78 -11.12 -17.71
C THR A 876 -21.85 -11.84 -18.68
N HIS A 877 -21.78 -11.46 -19.96
CA HIS A 877 -21.08 -12.28 -20.96
C HIS A 877 -19.87 -11.61 -21.61
N VAL A 878 -19.98 -10.37 -22.08
CA VAL A 878 -18.90 -9.68 -22.82
C VAL A 878 -17.76 -9.24 -21.90
N LEU A 879 -18.05 -8.48 -20.83
CA LEU A 879 -17.00 -7.94 -19.95
C LEU A 879 -16.19 -9.05 -19.25
N PRO A 880 -16.80 -10.11 -18.66
CA PRO A 880 -16.03 -11.19 -18.06
C PRO A 880 -15.20 -11.98 -19.08
N THR A 881 -15.70 -12.17 -20.31
CA THR A 881 -14.92 -12.84 -21.37
C THR A 881 -13.75 -11.97 -21.84
N ALA A 882 -13.97 -10.68 -22.06
CA ALA A 882 -12.92 -9.73 -22.44
C ALA A 882 -11.83 -9.65 -21.37
N GLY A 883 -12.22 -9.51 -20.09
CA GLY A 883 -11.31 -9.53 -18.95
C GLY A 883 -10.54 -10.84 -18.85
N GLY A 884 -11.19 -11.99 -19.10
CA GLY A 884 -10.59 -13.32 -19.13
C GLY A 884 -9.55 -13.57 -20.22
N MET A 885 -9.52 -12.76 -21.29
CA MET A 885 -8.83 -13.09 -22.54
C MET A 885 -7.43 -12.47 -22.68
N VAL A 886 -7.27 -11.21 -22.30
CA VAL A 886 -6.09 -10.40 -22.67
C VAL A 886 -4.82 -10.84 -21.93
N ALA A 887 -4.86 -10.87 -20.59
CA ALA A 887 -3.68 -11.16 -19.78
C ALA A 887 -3.16 -12.59 -19.98
N ASN A 888 -4.08 -13.56 -20.12
CA ASN A 888 -3.71 -14.98 -20.15
C ASN A 888 -2.91 -15.39 -21.40
N GLN A 889 -3.28 -14.88 -22.57
CA GLN A 889 -2.56 -15.19 -23.81
C GLN A 889 -1.21 -14.48 -23.84
N ALA A 890 -1.19 -13.20 -23.45
CA ALA A 890 0.03 -12.42 -23.43
C ALA A 890 1.10 -13.03 -22.49
N GLN A 891 0.69 -13.51 -21.31
CA GLN A 891 1.62 -14.17 -20.39
C GLN A 891 2.19 -15.46 -20.98
N LEU A 892 1.37 -16.32 -21.60
CA LEU A 892 1.82 -17.61 -22.13
C LEU A 892 2.82 -17.42 -23.25
N PHE A 893 2.57 -16.49 -24.17
CA PHE A 893 3.53 -16.14 -25.22
C PHE A 893 4.84 -15.60 -24.63
N SER A 894 4.75 -14.66 -23.70
CA SER A 894 5.92 -14.02 -23.08
C SER A 894 6.78 -15.04 -22.31
N GLN A 895 6.14 -15.98 -21.61
CA GLN A 895 6.82 -17.06 -20.87
C GLN A 895 7.46 -18.09 -21.80
N CYS A 896 6.76 -18.46 -22.87
CA CYS A 896 7.30 -19.33 -23.91
C CYS A 896 8.55 -18.70 -24.56
N LEU A 897 8.47 -17.42 -24.90
CA LEU A 897 9.61 -16.70 -25.47
C LEU A 897 10.76 -16.53 -24.47
N ASP A 898 10.48 -16.22 -23.19
CA ASP A 898 11.51 -16.18 -22.13
C ASP A 898 12.30 -17.50 -22.04
N TYR A 899 11.63 -18.65 -22.15
CA TYR A 899 12.32 -19.94 -22.19
C TYR A 899 13.29 -20.04 -23.37
N TYR A 900 12.81 -19.76 -24.59
CA TYR A 900 13.63 -19.87 -25.79
C TYR A 900 14.71 -18.79 -25.90
N LEU A 901 14.58 -17.66 -25.19
CA LEU A 901 15.65 -16.65 -25.08
C LEU A 901 16.65 -16.93 -23.96
N SER A 902 16.42 -17.96 -23.14
CA SER A 902 17.27 -18.34 -22.01
C SER A 902 17.68 -19.82 -22.06
N GLU A 903 17.12 -20.71 -21.23
CA GLU A 903 17.60 -22.10 -21.16
C GLU A 903 17.30 -22.90 -22.44
N GLY A 904 16.27 -22.52 -23.19
CA GLY A 904 15.87 -23.14 -24.45
C GLY A 904 16.56 -22.57 -25.69
N ALA A 905 17.57 -21.71 -25.54
CA ALA A 905 18.18 -20.97 -26.65
C ALA A 905 18.74 -21.83 -27.80
N SER A 906 19.09 -23.09 -27.53
CA SER A 906 19.53 -24.03 -28.58
C SER A 906 18.46 -24.34 -29.63
N HIS A 907 17.17 -24.11 -29.33
CA HIS A 907 16.06 -24.35 -30.26
C HIS A 907 15.76 -23.14 -31.18
N LEU A 908 16.24 -21.93 -30.84
CA LEU A 908 15.96 -20.72 -31.62
C LEU A 908 16.36 -20.82 -33.10
N PRO A 909 17.53 -21.39 -33.48
CA PRO A 909 17.89 -21.52 -34.90
C PRO A 909 16.91 -22.38 -35.69
N GLU A 910 16.35 -23.43 -35.07
CA GLU A 910 15.38 -24.31 -35.72
C GLU A 910 14.00 -23.65 -35.81
N ILE A 911 13.56 -22.96 -34.75
CA ILE A 911 12.35 -22.12 -34.79
C ILE A 911 12.47 -21.08 -35.91
N HIS A 912 13.63 -20.44 -36.06
CA HIS A 912 13.90 -19.48 -37.12
C HIS A 912 13.81 -20.10 -38.52
N ARG A 913 14.39 -21.29 -38.72
CA ARG A 913 14.31 -22.03 -39.98
C ARG A 913 12.86 -22.37 -40.33
N LEU A 914 12.12 -22.96 -39.39
CA LEU A 914 10.72 -23.37 -39.57
C LEU A 914 9.81 -22.18 -39.87
N SER A 915 10.05 -21.04 -39.21
CA SER A 915 9.26 -19.83 -39.39
C SER A 915 9.30 -19.23 -40.81
N LYS A 916 10.26 -19.68 -41.64
CA LYS A 916 10.43 -19.26 -43.04
C LYS A 916 9.87 -20.25 -44.07
N LEU A 917 9.37 -21.41 -43.67
CA LEU A 917 9.03 -22.49 -44.61
C LEU A 917 7.59 -22.46 -45.13
N ASP A 918 6.68 -21.72 -44.51
CA ASP A 918 5.27 -21.56 -44.93
C ASP A 918 4.59 -22.87 -45.40
N THR A 919 4.88 -23.99 -44.72
CA THR A 919 4.22 -25.29 -44.94
C THR A 919 3.41 -25.72 -43.71
N PRO A 920 2.36 -26.54 -43.89
CA PRO A 920 1.59 -27.08 -42.78
C PRO A 920 2.43 -27.84 -41.73
N GLU A 921 3.45 -28.57 -42.17
CA GLU A 921 4.35 -29.32 -41.27
C GLU A 921 5.20 -28.39 -40.42
N ALA A 922 5.68 -27.28 -41.00
CA ALA A 922 6.42 -26.27 -40.26
C ALA A 922 5.51 -25.57 -39.24
N ASP A 923 4.28 -25.24 -39.62
CA ASP A 923 3.30 -24.64 -38.72
C ASP A 923 2.93 -25.57 -37.56
N GLU A 924 2.79 -26.87 -37.80
CA GLU A 924 2.57 -27.87 -36.73
C GLU A 924 3.77 -27.95 -35.77
N LEU A 925 4.99 -27.94 -36.28
CA LEU A 925 6.20 -27.95 -35.45
C LEU A 925 6.33 -26.67 -34.62
N ILE A 926 6.01 -25.50 -35.17
CA ILE A 926 6.00 -24.23 -34.43
C ILE A 926 4.94 -24.27 -33.32
N LEU A 927 3.75 -24.83 -33.58
CA LEU A 927 2.74 -25.03 -32.54
C LEU A 927 3.27 -25.93 -31.41
N ARG A 928 3.96 -27.02 -31.75
CA ARG A 928 4.57 -27.92 -30.76
C ARG A 928 5.67 -27.24 -29.95
N TYR A 929 6.50 -26.40 -30.57
CA TYR A 929 7.45 -25.54 -29.86
C TYR A 929 6.74 -24.58 -28.92
N PHE A 930 5.67 -23.91 -29.36
CA PHE A 930 4.90 -23.04 -28.49
C PHE A 930 4.39 -23.79 -27.24
N LEU A 931 3.78 -24.97 -27.43
CA LEU A 931 3.22 -25.78 -26.35
C LEU A 931 4.29 -26.27 -25.36
N GLU A 932 5.46 -26.72 -25.83
CA GLU A 932 6.57 -27.11 -24.96
C GLU A 932 7.16 -25.91 -24.23
N GLY A 933 7.41 -24.78 -24.91
CA GLY A 933 7.91 -23.56 -24.26
C GLY A 933 6.94 -23.04 -23.18
N ALA A 934 5.64 -23.09 -23.45
CA ALA A 934 4.61 -22.78 -22.45
C ALA A 934 4.61 -23.78 -21.29
N ARG A 935 4.73 -25.09 -21.54
CA ARG A 935 4.84 -26.11 -20.49
C ARG A 935 6.03 -25.85 -19.55
N MET A 936 7.15 -25.37 -20.09
CA MET A 936 8.39 -25.16 -19.33
C MET A 936 8.35 -23.95 -18.39
N ARG A 937 7.56 -22.92 -18.71
CA ARG A 937 7.57 -21.62 -18.00
C ARG A 937 6.21 -21.09 -17.54
N SER A 938 5.10 -21.65 -18.01
CA SER A 938 3.77 -21.14 -17.65
C SER A 938 3.50 -21.23 -16.16
N THR A 939 2.81 -20.22 -15.64
CA THR A 939 2.49 -20.08 -14.21
C THR A 939 0.98 -20.15 -14.02
N VAL A 940 0.41 -21.32 -14.24
CA VAL A 940 -1.04 -21.54 -14.18
C VAL A 940 -1.39 -22.35 -12.93
N ALA A 941 -2.37 -21.86 -12.18
CA ALA A 941 -2.95 -22.57 -11.05
C ALA A 941 -4.46 -22.34 -11.01
N LEU A 942 -5.22 -23.38 -10.69
CA LEU A 942 -6.67 -23.35 -10.73
C LEU A 942 -7.25 -23.72 -9.36
N TYR A 943 -8.06 -22.80 -8.79
CA TYR A 943 -8.69 -22.99 -7.49
C TYR A 943 -9.99 -23.79 -7.60
N ARG A 944 -10.27 -24.65 -6.61
CA ARG A 944 -11.56 -25.33 -6.43
C ARG A 944 -11.98 -25.34 -4.97
N ASP A 945 -13.27 -25.14 -4.71
CA ASP A 945 -13.86 -25.33 -3.39
C ASP A 945 -14.33 -26.78 -3.26
N VAL A 946 -14.00 -27.42 -2.14
CA VAL A 946 -14.40 -28.78 -1.81
C VAL A 946 -15.85 -28.74 -1.31
N ALA A 947 -16.77 -29.34 -2.06
CA ALA A 947 -18.20 -29.40 -1.72
C ALA A 947 -18.55 -30.65 -0.89
N THR A 948 -17.85 -31.76 -1.14
CA THR A 948 -18.08 -33.04 -0.47
C THR A 948 -16.74 -33.62 -0.01
N LYS A 949 -16.78 -34.38 1.09
CA LYS A 949 -15.57 -35.03 1.62
C LYS A 949 -14.99 -35.96 0.56
N SER A 950 -13.73 -35.74 0.19
CA SER A 950 -13.09 -36.40 -0.94
C SER A 950 -11.69 -36.85 -0.58
N THR A 951 -11.29 -38.04 -1.03
CA THR A 951 -9.91 -38.53 -0.89
C THR A 951 -9.22 -38.48 -2.25
N VAL A 952 -8.09 -37.79 -2.34
CA VAL A 952 -7.31 -37.65 -3.57
C VAL A 952 -5.88 -38.10 -3.32
N LYS A 953 -5.34 -38.92 -4.21
CA LYS A 953 -3.93 -39.31 -4.19
C LYS A 953 -3.09 -38.31 -4.99
N ASP A 954 -2.29 -37.51 -4.30
CA ASP A 954 -1.35 -36.54 -4.88
C ASP A 954 0.08 -37.07 -4.85
N GLY A 955 0.51 -37.67 -5.96
CA GLY A 955 1.77 -38.42 -6.03
C GLY A 955 1.77 -39.60 -5.06
N GLU A 956 2.69 -39.59 -4.08
CA GLU A 956 2.77 -40.61 -3.03
C GLU A 956 1.86 -40.31 -1.82
N LYS A 957 1.32 -39.08 -1.71
CA LYS A 957 0.51 -38.65 -0.57
C LYS A 957 -0.96 -38.92 -0.83
N GLU A 958 -1.65 -39.44 0.17
CA GLU A 958 -3.12 -39.51 0.18
C GLU A 958 -3.65 -38.35 1.02
N LEU A 959 -4.51 -37.52 0.42
CA LEU A 959 -5.06 -36.32 1.03
C LEU A 959 -6.57 -36.51 1.24
N THR A 960 -7.03 -36.36 2.47
CA THR A 960 -8.46 -36.28 2.80
C THR A 960 -8.86 -34.81 2.83
N LEU A 961 -9.74 -34.42 1.92
CA LEU A 961 -10.24 -33.06 1.75
C LEU A 961 -11.65 -32.96 2.33
N GLU A 962 -11.85 -32.00 3.22
CA GLU A 962 -13.13 -31.78 3.92
C GLU A 962 -13.95 -30.67 3.25
N PRO A 963 -15.30 -30.73 3.31
CA PRO A 963 -16.17 -29.69 2.78
C PRO A 963 -15.81 -28.29 3.33
N GLY A 964 -15.83 -27.29 2.46
CA GLY A 964 -15.48 -25.89 2.79
C GLY A 964 -13.99 -25.58 2.69
N GLN A 965 -13.12 -26.58 2.52
CA GLN A 965 -11.72 -26.35 2.17
C GLN A 965 -11.59 -25.87 0.72
N ARG A 966 -10.50 -25.17 0.43
CA ARG A 966 -10.11 -24.78 -0.93
C ARG A 966 -8.86 -25.55 -1.33
N VAL A 967 -8.80 -26.01 -2.57
CA VAL A 967 -7.61 -26.58 -3.19
C VAL A 967 -7.12 -25.69 -4.32
N ILE A 968 -5.84 -25.77 -4.61
CA ILE A 968 -5.21 -25.12 -5.77
C ILE A 968 -4.49 -26.21 -6.59
N CYS A 969 -5.02 -26.49 -7.79
CA CYS A 969 -4.39 -27.38 -8.75
C CYS A 969 -3.21 -26.65 -9.39
N ASN A 970 -2.01 -27.03 -9.01
CA ASN A 970 -0.77 -26.42 -9.45
C ASN A 970 -0.33 -27.00 -10.79
N LEU A 971 -0.68 -26.32 -11.87
CA LEU A 971 -0.36 -26.80 -13.21
C LEU A 971 1.12 -26.58 -13.57
N VAL A 972 1.86 -25.76 -12.80
CA VAL A 972 3.32 -25.62 -12.93
C VAL A 972 4.00 -26.95 -12.59
N SER A 973 3.66 -27.53 -11.43
CA SER A 973 4.18 -28.84 -11.01
C SER A 973 3.62 -29.96 -11.86
N ALA A 974 2.31 -29.94 -12.17
CA ALA A 974 1.68 -30.99 -12.97
C ALA A 974 2.29 -31.07 -14.38
N SER A 975 2.64 -29.93 -14.98
CA SER A 975 3.33 -29.84 -16.29
C SER A 975 4.76 -30.39 -16.28
N LYS A 976 5.30 -30.70 -15.10
CA LYS A 976 6.62 -31.30 -14.89
C LYS A 976 6.56 -32.66 -14.20
N ASP A 977 5.36 -33.24 -14.06
CA ASP A 977 5.19 -34.56 -13.46
C ASP A 977 5.80 -35.64 -14.37
N PRO A 978 6.85 -36.37 -13.95
CA PRO A 978 7.53 -37.35 -14.79
C PRO A 978 6.65 -38.55 -15.15
N ASN A 979 5.55 -38.80 -14.42
CA ASN A 979 4.62 -39.88 -14.74
C ASN A 979 3.76 -39.54 -15.97
N GLN A 980 3.49 -38.25 -16.21
CA GLN A 980 2.75 -37.78 -17.38
C GLN A 980 3.70 -37.33 -18.49
N TYR A 981 4.82 -36.70 -18.14
CA TYR A 981 5.80 -36.15 -19.06
C TYR A 981 7.16 -36.81 -18.80
N PRO A 982 7.48 -37.95 -19.43
CA PRO A 982 8.81 -38.53 -19.36
C PRO A 982 9.87 -37.51 -19.79
N GLU A 983 10.99 -37.44 -19.05
CA GLU A 983 12.02 -36.41 -19.19
C GLU A 983 11.43 -34.97 -19.17
N PRO A 984 10.78 -34.56 -18.06
CA PRO A 984 9.93 -33.36 -18.03
C PRO A 984 10.70 -32.06 -18.26
N ASP A 985 12.02 -32.02 -18.08
CA ASP A 985 12.85 -30.84 -18.29
C ASP A 985 13.40 -30.72 -19.73
N LYS A 986 13.03 -31.62 -20.65
CA LYS A 986 13.41 -31.55 -22.07
C LYS A 986 12.24 -31.15 -22.94
N VAL A 987 12.55 -30.37 -23.99
CA VAL A 987 11.61 -30.09 -25.09
C VAL A 987 11.44 -31.37 -25.91
N ASP A 988 10.23 -31.91 -25.92
CA ASP A 988 9.86 -33.07 -26.74
C ASP A 988 8.64 -32.72 -27.60
N LEU A 989 8.87 -32.57 -28.90
CA LEU A 989 7.84 -32.20 -29.86
C LEU A 989 6.91 -33.37 -30.21
N THR A 990 7.23 -34.60 -29.82
CA THR A 990 6.44 -35.80 -30.14
C THR A 990 5.31 -36.08 -29.16
N ARG A 991 5.26 -35.32 -28.05
CA ARG A 991 4.21 -35.45 -27.03
C ARG A 991 2.81 -35.29 -27.63
N ASP A 992 1.86 -35.98 -27.01
CA ASP A 992 0.45 -35.85 -27.34
C ASP A 992 -0.02 -34.39 -27.14
N ILE A 993 -0.64 -33.82 -28.17
CA ILE A 993 -1.06 -32.42 -28.20
C ILE A 993 -2.20 -32.12 -27.20
N ASP A 994 -2.91 -33.15 -26.76
CA ASP A 994 -3.98 -33.04 -25.78
C ASP A 994 -3.49 -33.25 -24.34
N SER A 995 -2.22 -33.62 -24.16
CA SER A 995 -1.62 -33.78 -22.82
C SER A 995 -1.29 -32.44 -22.14
N TYR A 996 -1.23 -31.33 -22.86
CA TYR A 996 -0.82 -30.03 -22.31
C TYR A 996 -1.92 -29.40 -21.44
N SER A 997 -1.64 -29.23 -20.15
CA SER A 997 -2.64 -28.81 -19.16
C SER A 997 -2.75 -27.30 -18.91
N HIS A 998 -1.88 -26.47 -19.48
CA HIS A 998 -1.83 -25.01 -19.19
C HIS A 998 -3.10 -24.22 -19.59
N PHE A 999 -4.03 -24.83 -20.31
CA PHE A 999 -5.35 -24.27 -20.62
C PHE A 999 -6.50 -24.83 -19.75
N GLY A 1000 -6.15 -25.52 -18.66
CA GLY A 1000 -7.09 -26.25 -17.81
C GLY A 1000 -7.55 -27.58 -18.42
N MET A 1001 -8.26 -28.34 -17.61
CA MET A 1001 -8.79 -29.67 -17.94
C MET A 1001 -10.28 -29.75 -17.57
N GLY A 1002 -10.97 -30.73 -18.14
CA GLY A 1002 -12.35 -31.04 -17.79
C GLY A 1002 -13.36 -29.98 -18.24
N PRO A 1003 -14.54 -29.92 -17.59
CA PRO A 1003 -15.65 -29.08 -18.03
C PRO A 1003 -15.44 -27.56 -17.91
N HIS A 1004 -14.29 -27.11 -17.38
CA HIS A 1004 -13.88 -25.70 -17.37
C HIS A 1004 -12.59 -25.45 -18.17
N GLN A 1005 -12.21 -26.38 -19.05
CA GLN A 1005 -11.14 -26.14 -20.01
C GLN A 1005 -11.42 -24.84 -20.79
N CYS A 1006 -10.36 -24.06 -21.03
CA CYS A 1006 -10.44 -22.74 -21.66
C CYS A 1006 -11.26 -22.78 -22.96
N LEU A 1007 -12.31 -21.96 -23.03
CA LEU A 1007 -13.12 -21.82 -24.25
C LEU A 1007 -12.27 -21.37 -25.45
N GLY A 1008 -11.23 -20.57 -25.21
CA GLY A 1008 -10.33 -20.04 -26.24
C GLY A 1008 -9.18 -20.97 -26.65
N LEU A 1009 -9.16 -22.25 -26.23
CA LEU A 1009 -8.03 -23.16 -26.48
C LEU A 1009 -7.57 -23.19 -27.95
N GLY A 1010 -8.50 -23.40 -28.89
CA GLY A 1010 -8.18 -23.45 -30.32
C GLY A 1010 -7.66 -22.11 -30.83
N ALA A 1011 -8.30 -21.01 -30.42
CA ALA A 1011 -7.87 -19.66 -30.76
C ALA A 1011 -6.46 -19.35 -30.24
N CYS A 1012 -6.15 -19.73 -28.98
CA CYS A 1012 -4.85 -19.52 -28.37
C CYS A 1012 -3.74 -20.32 -29.08
N LYS A 1013 -4.00 -21.60 -29.41
CA LYS A 1013 -3.06 -22.44 -30.17
C LYS A 1013 -2.70 -21.78 -31.50
N ALA A 1014 -3.70 -21.31 -32.25
CA ALA A 1014 -3.48 -20.64 -33.53
C ALA A 1014 -2.77 -19.28 -33.37
N ALA A 1015 -3.23 -18.45 -32.43
CA ALA A 1015 -2.70 -17.11 -32.18
C ALA A 1015 -1.23 -17.14 -31.73
N MET A 1016 -0.94 -17.87 -30.66
CA MET A 1016 0.38 -17.84 -30.02
C MET A 1016 1.45 -18.53 -30.88
N ALA A 1017 1.10 -19.63 -31.57
CA ALA A 1017 2.00 -20.25 -32.54
C ALA A 1017 2.30 -19.31 -33.71
N THR A 1018 1.30 -18.54 -34.17
CA THR A 1018 1.52 -17.54 -35.23
C THR A 1018 2.41 -16.40 -34.74
N MET A 1019 2.19 -15.88 -33.53
CA MET A 1019 3.09 -14.87 -32.95
C MET A 1019 4.52 -15.39 -32.82
N LEU A 1020 4.70 -16.63 -32.38
CA LEU A 1020 6.01 -17.28 -32.29
C LEU A 1020 6.65 -17.45 -33.66
N LYS A 1021 5.87 -17.83 -34.68
CA LYS A 1021 6.31 -17.89 -36.08
C LYS A 1021 6.78 -16.50 -36.56
N THR A 1022 5.97 -15.46 -36.35
CA THR A 1022 6.27 -14.09 -36.80
C THR A 1022 7.53 -13.55 -36.14
N VAL A 1023 7.67 -13.73 -34.81
CA VAL A 1023 8.87 -13.33 -34.07
C VAL A 1023 10.07 -14.23 -34.41
N GLY A 1024 9.84 -15.50 -34.70
CA GLY A 1024 10.85 -16.45 -35.16
C GLY A 1024 11.46 -16.07 -36.50
N LYS A 1025 10.76 -15.32 -37.36
CA LYS A 1025 11.31 -14.79 -38.63
C LYS A 1025 12.44 -13.77 -38.42
N LEU A 1026 12.54 -13.15 -37.23
CA LEU A 1026 13.57 -12.15 -36.92
C LEU A 1026 14.97 -12.76 -36.94
N GLU A 1027 15.90 -12.12 -37.64
CA GLU A 1027 17.26 -12.61 -37.80
C GLU A 1027 18.07 -12.42 -36.51
N ASN A 1028 18.72 -13.48 -36.03
CA ASN A 1028 19.54 -13.45 -34.81
C ASN A 1028 18.82 -12.86 -33.57
N LEU A 1029 17.55 -13.24 -33.39
CA LEU A 1029 16.74 -12.85 -32.23
C LEU A 1029 17.41 -13.27 -30.91
N ARG A 1030 17.52 -12.33 -29.97
CA ARG A 1030 18.18 -12.52 -28.67
C ARG A 1030 17.62 -11.57 -27.61
N ALA A 1031 17.85 -11.87 -26.33
CA ALA A 1031 17.55 -10.94 -25.24
C ALA A 1031 18.42 -9.68 -25.32
N ALA A 1032 17.88 -8.52 -24.94
CA ALA A 1032 18.67 -7.31 -24.80
C ALA A 1032 19.73 -7.47 -23.68
N PRO A 1033 20.91 -6.84 -23.79
CA PRO A 1033 21.94 -6.95 -22.76
C PRO A 1033 21.48 -6.48 -21.37
N GLY A 1034 21.90 -7.21 -20.34
CA GLY A 1034 21.69 -6.84 -18.93
C GLY A 1034 20.26 -7.07 -18.40
N PRO A 1035 19.89 -6.38 -17.30
CA PRO A 1035 18.57 -6.41 -16.67
C PRO A 1035 17.35 -6.34 -17.58
N GLN A 1036 17.41 -5.52 -18.63
CA GLN A 1036 16.24 -5.19 -19.46
C GLN A 1036 15.82 -6.35 -20.37
N GLY A 1037 16.72 -7.29 -20.68
CA GLY A 1037 16.41 -8.45 -21.51
C GLY A 1037 15.90 -9.67 -20.74
N ARG A 1038 15.54 -9.54 -19.47
CA ARG A 1038 15.11 -10.67 -18.63
C ARG A 1038 13.77 -10.38 -17.98
N LEU A 1039 12.87 -11.37 -17.95
CA LEU A 1039 11.73 -11.34 -17.06
C LEU A 1039 12.19 -11.35 -15.61
N ARG A 1040 11.83 -10.31 -14.86
CA ARG A 1040 12.16 -10.18 -13.42
C ARG A 1040 11.18 -10.99 -12.59
N LYS A 1041 11.57 -12.22 -12.28
CA LYS A 1041 10.76 -13.24 -11.62
C LYS A 1041 11.01 -13.25 -10.10
N ILE A 1042 9.93 -13.39 -9.35
CA ILE A 1042 9.91 -13.57 -7.89
C ILE A 1042 9.26 -14.93 -7.62
N PRO A 1043 9.98 -15.89 -7.01
CA PRO A 1043 9.44 -17.22 -6.75
C PRO A 1043 8.27 -17.14 -5.76
N GLY A 1044 7.18 -17.84 -6.06
CA GLY A 1044 6.05 -18.01 -5.16
C GLY A 1044 5.80 -19.47 -4.78
N PRO A 1045 4.84 -19.74 -3.89
CA PRO A 1045 4.49 -21.09 -3.46
C PRO A 1045 4.16 -22.01 -4.65
N GLY A 1046 4.62 -23.24 -4.60
CA GLY A 1046 4.38 -24.22 -5.68
C GLY A 1046 5.08 -23.91 -7.01
N GLY A 1047 6.00 -22.95 -7.06
CA GLY A 1047 6.65 -22.52 -8.31
C GLY A 1047 5.84 -21.50 -9.12
N ILE A 1048 4.68 -21.06 -8.59
CA ILE A 1048 3.86 -20.01 -9.20
C ILE A 1048 4.63 -18.69 -9.06
N THR A 1049 5.15 -18.19 -10.17
CA THR A 1049 6.03 -17.03 -10.19
C THR A 1049 5.24 -15.74 -10.28
N LYS A 1050 5.66 -14.73 -9.52
CA LYS A 1050 5.23 -13.32 -9.69
C LYS A 1050 6.30 -12.55 -10.46
N TYR A 1051 5.95 -11.42 -11.04
CA TYR A 1051 6.86 -10.59 -11.81
C TYR A 1051 7.00 -9.22 -11.15
N LEU A 1052 8.19 -8.63 -11.21
CA LEU A 1052 8.35 -7.24 -10.76
C LEU A 1052 7.77 -6.27 -11.79
N MET A 1053 7.16 -5.19 -11.28
CA MET A 1053 6.88 -4.02 -12.10
C MET A 1053 8.20 -3.44 -12.67
N PRO A 1054 8.18 -2.75 -13.83
CA PRO A 1054 9.41 -2.22 -14.45
C PRO A 1054 10.22 -1.28 -13.55
N ASP A 1055 9.53 -0.57 -12.65
CA ASP A 1055 10.08 0.35 -11.66
C ASP A 1055 10.41 -0.32 -10.31
N TYR A 1056 10.17 -1.63 -10.17
CA TYR A 1056 10.40 -2.40 -8.94
C TYR A 1056 9.53 -1.95 -7.76
N SER A 1057 8.45 -1.20 -7.97
CA SER A 1057 7.59 -0.71 -6.87
C SER A 1057 6.65 -1.77 -6.30
N GLY A 1058 6.43 -2.86 -7.03
CA GLY A 1058 5.49 -3.90 -6.65
C GLY A 1058 5.60 -5.17 -7.49
N TYR A 1059 4.69 -6.10 -7.23
CA TYR A 1059 4.57 -7.35 -7.95
C TYR A 1059 3.35 -7.34 -8.86
N PHE A 1060 3.46 -8.05 -9.97
CA PHE A 1060 2.39 -8.31 -10.91
C PHE A 1060 2.30 -9.82 -11.17
N PRO A 1061 1.11 -10.40 -11.31
CA PRO A 1061 0.97 -11.83 -11.58
C PRO A 1061 1.45 -12.25 -12.98
N PHE A 1062 1.59 -11.30 -13.93
CA PHE A 1062 1.98 -11.58 -15.31
C PHE A 1062 3.29 -10.88 -15.70
N PRO A 1063 4.02 -11.37 -16.72
CA PRO A 1063 5.15 -10.67 -17.31
C PRO A 1063 4.82 -9.20 -17.63
N THR A 1064 5.69 -8.28 -17.21
CA THR A 1064 5.48 -6.84 -17.36
C THR A 1064 6.31 -6.24 -18.50
N THR A 1065 7.59 -6.57 -18.57
CA THR A 1065 8.56 -6.03 -19.54
C THR A 1065 9.66 -7.05 -19.85
N MET A 1066 10.07 -7.13 -21.12
CA MET A 1066 11.30 -7.80 -21.55
C MET A 1066 11.73 -7.25 -22.90
N LYS A 1067 12.96 -6.73 -22.99
CA LYS A 1067 13.50 -6.20 -24.24
C LYS A 1067 14.25 -7.27 -25.03
N VAL A 1068 14.02 -7.31 -26.32
CA VAL A 1068 14.70 -8.22 -27.26
C VAL A 1068 15.36 -7.45 -28.37
N GLN A 1069 16.39 -8.04 -28.97
CA GLN A 1069 17.18 -7.50 -30.07
C GLN A 1069 17.22 -8.48 -31.23
N TRP A 1070 17.33 -7.96 -32.46
CA TRP A 1070 17.53 -8.75 -33.67
C TRP A 1070 18.29 -7.93 -34.72
N ASP A 1071 18.82 -8.62 -35.71
CA ASP A 1071 19.55 -8.06 -36.84
C ASP A 1071 18.66 -8.01 -38.10
N GLY A 1072 19.08 -7.27 -39.12
CA GLY A 1072 18.34 -7.16 -40.38
C GLY A 1072 17.13 -6.22 -40.36
N GLU A 1073 16.36 -6.20 -41.43
CA GLU A 1073 15.13 -5.40 -41.55
C GLU A 1073 13.90 -6.26 -41.22
N LEU A 1074 12.82 -5.62 -40.76
CA LEU A 1074 11.56 -6.32 -40.52
C LEU A 1074 10.92 -6.76 -41.86
N PRO A 1075 10.18 -7.89 -41.90
CA PRO A 1075 9.37 -8.24 -43.05
C PRO A 1075 8.43 -7.07 -43.43
N PRO A 1076 8.19 -6.80 -44.73
CA PRO A 1076 7.29 -5.72 -45.14
C PRO A 1076 5.87 -5.99 -44.64
N LEU A 1077 5.13 -4.92 -44.31
CA LEU A 1077 3.71 -5.04 -43.96
C LEU A 1077 2.91 -5.53 -45.18
N PRO A 1078 1.89 -6.38 -44.98
CA PRO A 1078 0.95 -6.73 -46.04
C PRO A 1078 0.26 -5.46 -46.57
N GLU A 1079 0.12 -5.35 -47.90
CA GLU A 1079 -0.56 -4.23 -48.58
C GLU A 1079 -2.07 -4.18 -48.35
#